data_AF-A0A6H1NN69-F1
#
_entry.id   AF-A0A6H1NN69-F1
#
_cell.length_a   1.000
_cell.length_b   1.000
_cell.length_c   1.000
_cell.angle_alpha   90.00
_cell.angle_beta   90.00
_cell.angle_gamma   90.00
#
_symmetry.space_group_name_H-M   'P 1'
#
loop_
_entity.id
_entity.type
_entity.pdbx_description
1 polymer ?
#
loop_
_entity_poly.entity_id
_entity_poly.type
_entity_poly.pdbx_seq_one_letter_code
_entity_poly.pdbx_strand_id
1 'polypeptide(L)'
;MPYLAGIDVTTPTAAPTGSLVLYGDQSVNGDTAKGDGNSPNGDGQHHLSDAITNALVSDTNGDNSVDYGILNAGTNSTSLSNNLLPQITNNTTPTNALNPLDRNVLTQGNVRTVLVATGAADLLNCTSDANTCATNVENGLASLNSQLGSYNTDDSQTGVTQYSNITVYLATIPPFTASHPGTATQESARQLVNNYLLNNLPSQVIDFATAVSTDGNATSSTVKAADLSGGNPSNAYYTDLAGQYLKDTNTVVDIAPNLIVPLATGSDTPEDDWELATDGTDTNADNPLTTVGSATFSSDGPDAVNAGAGAASFDGSTGFLESDHTTVNTSGDYTISAWVKINSDVGATAICQGTSQHQALYVGYDSGNKGWMFQTTTTNDANASFPTAEGDSNTAAVGTWAHLLVTYTAPVDGDSSTGVMSLYQNGSLMGTATNLTPQYDSSMPLTIGGCVNSVDATTPYAAFPGSVADVHTYPYAMQASRASTGSVIVPMGWGNGMPEDEWKLATDGTDTAALNPLTASGSATYGTDAPSGMAGSVAFDGNTGFLKSKQSAVNTLGDYTVSAWVKINSALGTTAVCQGTTQHQAFYLSYDKPSKAWMFQTTTTNDENSDFPTAEGDPNTGPIGTWTHLVAAYRAPVAGKSGTGSMALYQNGTLMGTATNLSPQYDSSMPLTIGGCVNSAAATSPYLAFPGSVADVHVYPRTLSATEIGALH
;
A
#
# COMPACT_ATOMS: atom_id res chain seq x y z
N MET A 1 4.52 -32.33 32.68
CA MET A 1 4.82 -31.00 33.21
C MET A 1 5.50 -30.21 32.10
N PRO A 2 5.00 -29.04 31.69
CA PRO A 2 5.49 -28.35 30.50
C PRO A 2 6.88 -27.75 30.69
N TYR A 3 7.74 -27.89 29.69
CA TYR A 3 8.96 -27.09 29.48
C TYR A 3 8.69 -26.13 28.32
N LEU A 4 9.32 -24.97 28.30
CA LEU A 4 9.04 -23.91 27.32
C LEU A 4 10.35 -23.21 26.94
N ALA A 5 10.57 -22.95 25.66
CA ALA A 5 11.59 -22.03 25.17
C ALA A 5 10.92 -21.05 24.20
N GLY A 6 10.93 -19.76 24.46
CA GLY A 6 10.32 -18.72 23.63
C GLY A 6 11.31 -18.06 22.66
N ILE A 7 10.84 -17.56 21.52
CA ILE A 7 11.59 -16.66 20.64
C ILE A 7 10.87 -15.31 20.60
N ASP A 8 11.35 -14.24 21.23
CA ASP A 8 10.74 -12.90 21.18
C ASP A 8 11.33 -12.02 20.06
N VAL A 9 10.47 -11.28 19.36
CA VAL A 9 10.84 -10.23 18.40
C VAL A 9 10.11 -8.95 18.81
N THR A 10 10.85 -8.02 19.42
CA THR A 10 10.30 -6.94 20.25
C THR A 10 9.45 -5.90 19.51
N THR A 11 8.40 -5.39 20.19
CA THR A 11 7.59 -4.19 19.84
C THR A 11 7.62 -3.19 21.01
N PRO A 12 7.40 -1.88 20.79
CA PRO A 12 7.60 -0.84 21.81
C PRO A 12 6.70 -0.99 23.04
N THR A 13 7.23 -0.66 24.23
CA THR A 13 6.53 -0.69 25.53
C THR A 13 5.28 0.20 25.61
N ALA A 14 5.12 1.15 24.68
CA ALA A 14 4.03 2.13 24.65
C ALA A 14 2.80 1.69 23.83
N ALA A 15 2.93 0.64 22.99
CA ALA A 15 1.84 0.17 22.13
C ALA A 15 2.02 -1.32 21.77
N PRO A 16 1.81 -2.24 22.72
CA PRO A 16 1.90 -3.66 22.48
C PRO A 16 0.71 -4.18 21.64
N THR A 17 0.87 -4.28 20.32
CA THR A 17 0.04 -5.07 19.41
C THR A 17 0.82 -6.29 18.92
N GLY A 18 0.28 -7.52 18.94
CA GLY A 18 0.96 -8.61 18.21
C GLY A 18 0.42 -10.03 18.36
N SER A 19 0.97 -10.90 17.50
CA SER A 19 0.52 -12.28 17.25
C SER A 19 1.36 -13.30 18.04
N LEU A 20 0.72 -14.36 18.57
CA LEU A 20 1.34 -15.41 19.40
C LEU A 20 1.34 -16.78 18.69
N VAL A 21 2.48 -17.47 18.65
CA VAL A 21 2.64 -18.82 18.06
C VAL A 21 3.20 -19.79 19.09
N LEU A 22 2.52 -20.92 19.31
CA LEU A 22 2.87 -21.89 20.35
C LEU A 22 3.17 -23.25 19.73
N TYR A 23 4.36 -23.78 19.98
CA TYR A 23 4.81 -25.10 19.53
C TYR A 23 5.17 -25.98 20.74
N GLY A 24 4.55 -27.14 20.88
CA GLY A 24 4.84 -27.99 22.04
C GLY A 24 4.08 -29.30 22.08
N ASP A 25 4.36 -30.08 23.13
CA ASP A 25 3.71 -31.36 23.38
C ASP A 25 2.32 -31.17 24.04
N GLN A 26 1.74 -32.28 24.51
CA GLN A 26 0.46 -32.35 25.23
C GLN A 26 0.34 -31.43 26.47
N SER A 27 1.41 -30.77 26.90
CA SER A 27 1.40 -29.85 28.04
C SER A 27 1.25 -28.37 27.64
N VAL A 28 1.49 -28.04 26.36
CA VAL A 28 1.06 -26.78 25.73
C VAL A 28 -0.40 -26.91 25.26
N ASN A 29 -0.82 -28.11 24.82
CA ASN A 29 -2.18 -28.43 24.39
C ASN A 29 -2.69 -29.75 25.03
N GLY A 30 -3.26 -29.66 26.22
CA GLY A 30 -3.75 -30.82 26.96
C GLY A 30 -5.16 -31.27 26.56
N ASP A 31 -5.35 -31.87 25.38
CA ASP A 31 -6.63 -32.52 24.99
C ASP A 31 -6.93 -33.84 25.75
N THR A 32 -6.38 -34.02 26.95
CA THR A 32 -6.68 -35.17 27.83
C THR A 32 -6.88 -34.79 29.29
N ALA A 33 -7.16 -33.52 29.59
CA ALA A 33 -7.88 -33.22 30.83
C ALA A 33 -9.32 -33.74 30.67
N LYS A 34 -9.52 -35.05 30.86
CA LYS A 34 -10.85 -35.56 31.19
C LYS A 34 -11.31 -34.72 32.36
N GLY A 35 -12.35 -33.93 32.14
CA GLY A 35 -13.01 -33.16 33.17
C GLY A 35 -13.11 -34.01 34.43
N ASP A 36 -12.78 -33.38 35.55
CA ASP A 36 -13.41 -33.72 36.80
C ASP A 36 -14.90 -33.94 36.51
N GLY A 37 -15.28 -35.22 36.56
CA GLY A 37 -16.59 -35.63 36.11
C GLY A 37 -17.65 -34.78 36.80
N ASN A 38 -18.52 -34.18 35.99
CA ASN A 38 -19.86 -33.68 36.33
C ASN A 38 -20.07 -32.15 36.44
N SER A 39 -19.31 -31.30 35.72
CA SER A 39 -19.70 -29.89 35.49
C SER A 39 -20.10 -29.64 34.03
N PRO A 40 -21.28 -29.08 33.72
CA PRO A 40 -21.64 -28.64 32.36
C PRO A 40 -20.83 -27.41 31.89
N ASN A 41 -19.98 -26.87 32.77
CA ASN A 41 -19.11 -25.73 32.53
C ASN A 41 -17.63 -26.16 32.65
N GLY A 42 -17.25 -27.30 32.06
CA GLY A 42 -15.83 -27.62 31.87
C GLY A 42 -15.23 -26.55 30.95
N ASP A 43 -14.59 -25.56 31.54
CA ASP A 43 -14.41 -24.23 30.95
C ASP A 43 -13.27 -24.14 29.93
N GLY A 44 -12.62 -25.25 29.61
CA GLY A 44 -11.51 -25.31 28.66
C GLY A 44 -10.25 -24.57 29.12
N GLN A 45 -10.16 -24.11 30.37
CA GLN A 45 -9.08 -23.19 30.82
C GLN A 45 -7.85 -23.88 31.42
N HIS A 46 -7.63 -25.17 31.14
CA HIS A 46 -6.45 -25.90 31.64
C HIS A 46 -5.25 -25.80 30.69
N HIS A 47 -5.10 -24.68 29.99
CA HIS A 47 -4.11 -24.52 28.91
C HIS A 47 -3.24 -23.28 29.14
N LEU A 48 -1.93 -23.50 29.21
CA LEU A 48 -0.94 -22.42 29.38
C LEU A 48 -1.04 -21.39 28.25
N SER A 49 -1.39 -21.83 27.04
CA SER A 49 -1.69 -20.97 25.88
C SER A 49 -2.73 -19.91 26.19
N ASP A 50 -3.82 -20.32 26.82
CA ASP A 50 -4.99 -19.50 27.04
C ASP A 50 -4.75 -18.55 28.22
N ALA A 51 -4.01 -19.02 29.23
CA ALA A 51 -3.56 -18.19 30.35
C ALA A 51 -2.61 -17.07 29.90
N ILE A 52 -1.65 -17.37 29.01
CA ILE A 52 -0.75 -16.37 28.42
C ILE A 52 -1.53 -15.40 27.53
N THR A 53 -2.43 -15.90 26.68
CA THR A 53 -3.27 -15.07 25.82
C THR A 53 -4.13 -14.11 26.65
N ASN A 54 -4.79 -14.60 27.68
CA ASN A 54 -5.60 -13.77 28.58
C ASN A 54 -4.76 -12.75 29.35
N ALA A 55 -3.55 -13.12 29.77
CA ALA A 55 -2.62 -12.22 30.45
C ALA A 55 -2.15 -11.08 29.52
N LEU A 56 -1.88 -11.38 28.25
CA LEU A 56 -1.53 -10.38 27.23
C LEU A 56 -2.70 -9.44 26.92
N VAL A 57 -3.91 -9.98 26.71
CA VAL A 57 -5.14 -9.19 26.49
C VAL A 57 -5.43 -8.27 27.68
N SER A 58 -5.10 -8.71 28.90
CA SER A 58 -5.40 -7.98 30.14
C SER A 58 -4.23 -7.11 30.63
N ASP A 59 -3.10 -7.06 29.90
CA ASP A 59 -1.97 -6.22 30.27
C ASP A 59 -2.37 -4.74 30.14
N THR A 60 -2.05 -3.92 31.14
CA THR A 60 -2.44 -2.49 31.16
C THR A 60 -1.78 -1.66 30.07
N ASN A 61 -0.73 -2.17 29.44
CA ASN A 61 -0.09 -1.55 28.29
C ASN A 61 -0.71 -2.06 26.98
N GLY A 62 -1.43 -3.19 26.98
CA GLY A 62 -2.14 -3.84 25.86
C GLY A 62 -3.13 -2.98 25.06
N ASP A 63 -3.43 -3.37 23.82
CA ASP A 63 -4.55 -2.82 23.04
C ASP A 63 -5.91 -3.54 23.31
N ASN A 64 -5.92 -4.44 24.29
CA ASN A 64 -7.04 -5.34 24.65
C ASN A 64 -7.42 -6.34 23.54
N SER A 65 -6.51 -6.64 22.61
CA SER A 65 -6.67 -7.63 21.54
C SER A 65 -5.42 -8.51 21.43
N VAL A 66 -5.60 -9.74 20.93
CA VAL A 66 -4.50 -10.54 20.40
C VAL A 66 -4.99 -11.07 19.06
N ASP A 67 -4.44 -10.53 17.96
CA ASP A 67 -4.70 -11.05 16.62
C ASP A 67 -3.99 -12.42 16.52
N TYR A 68 -4.72 -13.54 16.55
CA TYR A 68 -4.12 -14.86 16.70
C TYR A 68 -4.36 -15.81 15.52
N GLY A 69 -3.40 -16.71 15.31
CA GLY A 69 -3.53 -18.01 14.66
C GLY A 69 -2.76 -19.08 15.46
N ILE A 70 -3.45 -20.06 16.04
CA ILE A 70 -2.82 -21.18 16.75
C ILE A 70 -2.38 -22.23 15.71
N LEU A 71 -1.09 -22.32 15.39
CA LEU A 71 -0.54 -23.45 14.64
C LEU A 71 -0.27 -24.62 15.59
N ASN A 72 -1.32 -25.42 15.80
CA ASN A 72 -1.35 -26.59 16.66
C ASN A 72 -0.74 -27.80 15.96
N ALA A 73 0.45 -28.23 16.38
CA ALA A 73 1.02 -29.50 15.99
C ALA A 73 1.49 -30.31 17.20
N GLY A 74 0.59 -30.50 18.18
CA GLY A 74 0.84 -31.39 19.31
C GLY A 74 0.97 -32.86 18.87
N THR A 75 1.85 -33.60 19.54
CA THR A 75 2.23 -35.01 19.29
C THR A 75 1.12 -36.07 19.43
N ASN A 76 -0.17 -35.69 19.51
CA ASN A 76 -1.29 -36.64 19.41
C ASN A 76 -1.92 -36.73 18.01
N SER A 77 -1.40 -36.01 17.01
CA SER A 77 -1.88 -36.21 15.63
C SER A 77 -1.19 -37.42 15.01
N THR A 78 -1.79 -38.61 15.18
CA THR A 78 -1.34 -39.86 14.53
C THR A 78 -1.39 -39.82 13.00
N SER A 79 -1.75 -38.70 12.38
CA SER A 79 -1.94 -38.55 10.93
C SER A 79 -0.98 -37.59 10.23
N LEU A 80 -0.03 -36.95 10.91
CA LEU A 80 0.93 -36.05 10.26
C LEU A 80 2.36 -36.60 10.35
N SER A 81 2.88 -37.07 9.22
CA SER A 81 4.21 -37.70 9.10
C SER A 81 5.38 -36.72 8.91
N ASN A 82 5.19 -35.41 9.12
CA ASN A 82 6.20 -34.37 8.83
C ASN A 82 6.34 -33.32 9.96
N ASN A 83 6.25 -33.74 11.23
CA ASN A 83 6.42 -32.83 12.36
C ASN A 83 7.89 -32.79 12.83
N LEU A 84 8.79 -32.33 11.95
CA LEU A 84 10.22 -32.29 12.25
C LEU A 84 10.60 -30.94 12.86
N LEU A 85 10.88 -30.90 14.16
CA LEU A 85 11.84 -29.93 14.70
C LEU A 85 13.16 -30.03 13.90
N PRO A 86 14.01 -28.99 13.86
CA PRO A 86 15.41 -29.15 13.49
C PRO A 86 15.98 -30.45 14.09
N GLN A 87 16.60 -31.31 13.29
CA GLN A 87 17.30 -32.45 13.88
C GLN A 87 18.37 -31.93 14.84
N ILE A 88 18.24 -32.27 16.12
CA ILE A 88 19.24 -31.97 17.15
C ILE A 88 20.46 -32.84 16.84
N THR A 89 21.43 -32.27 16.13
CA THR A 89 22.64 -32.98 15.69
C THR A 89 23.72 -33.08 16.77
N ASN A 90 23.50 -32.48 17.95
CA ASN A 90 24.48 -32.33 19.04
C ASN A 90 25.82 -31.71 18.56
N ASN A 91 25.78 -30.92 17.50
CA ASN A 91 26.94 -30.28 16.90
C ASN A 91 27.13 -28.88 17.50
N THR A 92 28.35 -28.54 17.93
CA THR A 92 28.70 -27.20 18.45
C THR A 92 28.72 -26.11 17.36
N THR A 93 28.60 -26.50 16.09
CA THR A 93 28.47 -25.64 14.90
C THR A 93 27.52 -26.30 13.88
N PRO A 94 26.20 -26.23 14.09
CA PRO A 94 25.23 -26.91 13.22
C PRO A 94 24.99 -26.12 11.93
N THR A 95 25.11 -26.78 10.78
CA THR A 95 24.81 -26.20 9.46
C THR A 95 23.34 -26.46 9.13
N ASN A 96 22.56 -25.38 9.04
CA ASN A 96 21.24 -25.23 8.42
C ASN A 96 20.22 -26.34 8.70
N ALA A 97 19.40 -26.15 9.74
CA ALA A 97 18.18 -26.91 9.91
C ALA A 97 17.07 -26.35 9.02
N LEU A 98 16.79 -27.03 7.90
CA LEU A 98 15.66 -26.74 7.04
C LEU A 98 14.34 -27.19 7.71
N ASN A 99 13.69 -26.20 8.35
CA ASN A 99 12.26 -26.02 8.66
C ASN A 99 11.60 -26.75 9.85
N PRO A 100 10.86 -25.99 10.70
CA PRO A 100 9.42 -26.23 10.90
C PRO A 100 8.51 -24.97 10.96
N LEU A 101 9.04 -23.74 10.93
CA LEU A 101 8.20 -22.54 10.93
C LEU A 101 7.81 -22.15 9.51
N ASP A 102 6.50 -22.17 9.22
CA ASP A 102 5.97 -21.65 7.97
C ASP A 102 6.41 -20.19 7.76
N ARG A 103 7.00 -19.93 6.59
CA ARG A 103 7.48 -18.62 6.13
C ARG A 103 6.43 -17.53 6.28
N ASN A 104 5.15 -17.86 6.11
CA ASN A 104 4.04 -16.91 6.17
C ASN A 104 3.74 -16.37 7.57
N VAL A 105 4.29 -17.01 8.61
CA VAL A 105 4.04 -16.66 10.01
C VAL A 105 5.07 -15.65 10.52
N LEU A 106 6.32 -15.71 10.03
CA LEU A 106 7.38 -14.77 10.40
C LEU A 106 7.38 -13.48 9.57
N THR A 107 6.65 -13.45 8.45
CA THR A 107 6.49 -12.28 7.58
C THR A 107 5.32 -11.39 7.97
N GLN A 108 4.49 -11.80 8.94
CA GLN A 108 3.45 -10.93 9.52
C GLN A 108 4.11 -9.82 10.36
N GLY A 109 3.60 -8.60 10.27
CA GLY A 109 4.05 -7.52 11.14
C GLY A 109 3.72 -7.83 12.62
N ASN A 110 4.61 -7.47 13.54
CA ASN A 110 4.41 -7.58 14.99
C ASN A 110 4.22 -9.02 15.55
N VAL A 111 4.93 -10.01 15.01
CA VAL A 111 4.92 -11.39 15.52
C VAL A 111 5.79 -11.50 16.76
N ARG A 112 5.22 -11.99 17.86
CA ARG A 112 5.80 -11.81 19.21
C ARG A 112 6.51 -13.02 19.76
N THR A 113 6.04 -14.26 19.59
CA THR A 113 6.73 -15.39 20.22
C THR A 113 6.53 -16.73 19.55
N VAL A 114 7.59 -17.54 19.42
CA VAL A 114 7.53 -19.00 19.19
C VAL A 114 7.93 -19.72 20.46
N LEU A 115 7.00 -20.40 21.13
CA LEU A 115 7.32 -21.27 22.26
C LEU A 115 7.62 -22.70 21.75
N VAL A 116 8.70 -23.35 22.20
CA VAL A 116 9.17 -24.69 21.82
C VAL A 116 9.49 -25.48 23.08
N ALA A 117 8.77 -26.57 23.32
CA ALA A 117 8.96 -27.43 24.51
C ALA A 117 9.98 -28.56 24.22
N THR A 118 11.16 -28.53 24.86
CA THR A 118 12.17 -29.61 24.75
C THR A 118 12.80 -29.95 26.10
N GLY A 119 12.94 -31.24 26.43
CA GLY A 119 13.75 -31.72 27.57
C GLY A 119 13.00 -32.48 28.70
N ALA A 120 11.66 -32.42 28.79
CA ALA A 120 10.92 -32.94 29.96
C ALA A 120 10.71 -34.43 29.94
N ALA A 121 10.27 -34.88 28.77
CA ALA A 121 10.27 -36.27 28.44
C ALA A 121 11.69 -36.84 28.59
N ASP A 122 12.74 -36.09 28.25
CA ASP A 122 14.12 -36.56 28.35
C ASP A 122 14.56 -36.76 29.80
N LEU A 123 14.24 -35.83 30.73
CA LEU A 123 14.48 -36.05 32.16
C LEU A 123 13.61 -37.18 32.73
N LEU A 124 12.32 -37.22 32.41
CA LEU A 124 11.38 -38.24 32.91
C LEU A 124 11.67 -39.64 32.37
N ASN A 125 12.23 -39.75 31.16
CA ASN A 125 12.64 -41.02 30.55
C ASN A 125 14.09 -41.38 30.86
N CYS A 126 14.88 -40.48 31.45
CA CYS A 126 16.26 -40.75 31.82
C CYS A 126 16.32 -41.72 33.00
N THR A 127 17.11 -42.79 32.83
CA THR A 127 17.34 -43.84 33.83
C THR A 127 18.78 -43.85 34.36
N SER A 128 19.61 -42.87 33.95
CA SER A 128 21.01 -42.71 34.39
C SER A 128 21.14 -41.91 35.69
N ASP A 129 22.36 -41.55 36.10
CA ASP A 129 22.61 -40.62 37.20
C ASP A 129 22.23 -39.17 36.85
N ALA A 130 22.06 -38.35 37.88
CA ALA A 130 21.53 -36.99 37.75
C ALA A 130 22.39 -36.08 36.86
N ASN A 131 23.71 -36.20 36.91
CA ASN A 131 24.61 -35.38 36.10
C ASN A 131 24.51 -35.76 34.63
N THR A 132 24.47 -37.07 34.34
CA THR A 132 24.30 -37.58 32.97
C THR A 132 22.95 -37.15 32.39
N CYS A 133 21.87 -37.25 33.17
CA CYS A 133 20.54 -36.80 32.74
C CYS A 133 20.50 -35.28 32.50
N ALA A 134 21.09 -34.47 33.39
CA ALA A 134 21.14 -33.01 33.25
C ALA A 134 21.98 -32.60 32.03
N THR A 135 23.19 -33.16 31.88
CA THR A 135 24.11 -32.83 30.78
C THR A 135 23.48 -33.04 29.41
N ASN A 136 22.69 -34.09 29.22
CA ASN A 136 22.00 -34.34 27.96
C ASN A 136 20.98 -33.24 27.63
N VAL A 137 20.25 -32.76 28.64
CA VAL A 137 19.26 -31.69 28.49
C VAL A 137 19.93 -30.32 28.34
N GLU A 138 20.99 -30.05 29.11
CA GLU A 138 21.80 -28.83 29.00
C GLU A 138 22.41 -28.69 27.60
N ASN A 139 22.96 -29.78 27.04
CA ASN A 139 23.48 -29.81 25.67
C ASN A 139 22.38 -29.58 24.64
N GLY A 140 21.21 -30.18 24.82
CA GLY A 140 20.04 -29.96 23.96
C GLY A 140 19.57 -28.51 23.98
N LEU A 141 19.49 -27.91 25.17
CA LEU A 141 19.10 -26.50 25.37
C LEU A 141 20.13 -25.53 24.80
N ALA A 142 21.42 -25.78 25.03
CA ALA A 142 22.51 -24.99 24.46
C ALA A 142 22.52 -25.07 22.93
N SER A 143 22.33 -26.27 22.38
CA SER A 143 22.21 -26.51 20.94
C SER A 143 20.99 -25.79 20.37
N LEU A 144 19.84 -25.85 21.04
CA LEU A 144 18.62 -25.18 20.60
C LEU A 144 18.76 -23.64 20.65
N ASN A 145 19.27 -23.10 21.75
CA ASN A 145 19.55 -21.67 21.90
C ASN A 145 20.53 -21.18 20.83
N SER A 146 21.59 -21.95 20.59
CA SER A 146 22.55 -21.64 19.54
C SER A 146 21.93 -21.74 18.16
N GLN A 147 21.11 -22.75 17.86
CA GLN A 147 20.51 -22.98 16.53
C GLN A 147 19.44 -21.95 16.19
N LEU A 148 18.58 -21.62 17.16
CA LEU A 148 17.53 -20.60 17.02
C LEU A 148 18.14 -19.20 17.05
N GLY A 149 19.14 -18.96 17.90
CA GLY A 149 19.90 -17.70 17.92
C GLY A 149 20.83 -17.52 16.72
N SER A 150 21.20 -18.61 16.03
CA SER A 150 21.95 -18.60 14.78
C SER A 150 21.07 -18.73 13.54
N TYR A 151 19.74 -18.63 13.69
CA TYR A 151 18.85 -18.60 12.55
C TYR A 151 19.10 -17.29 11.79
N ASN A 152 19.85 -17.40 10.70
CA ASN A 152 20.03 -16.29 9.78
C ASN A 152 18.77 -16.21 8.92
N THR A 153 18.22 -15.01 8.70
CA THR A 153 17.54 -14.77 7.43
C THR A 153 18.59 -14.98 6.33
N ASP A 154 18.25 -15.65 5.25
CA ASP A 154 19.15 -16.41 4.35
C ASP A 154 20.27 -15.61 3.63
N ASP A 155 20.50 -14.31 3.93
CA ASP A 155 21.32 -13.41 3.10
C ASP A 155 22.55 -12.78 3.76
N SER A 156 23.20 -13.38 4.77
CA SER A 156 24.48 -12.83 5.26
C SER A 156 25.62 -13.87 5.31
N GLN A 157 26.54 -13.80 4.35
CA GLN A 157 27.87 -14.44 4.44
C GLN A 157 28.88 -13.60 5.25
N THR A 158 28.47 -12.42 5.69
CA THR A 158 29.18 -11.61 6.71
C THR A 158 28.26 -11.45 7.90
N GLY A 159 28.67 -11.98 9.05
CA GLY A 159 27.80 -12.11 10.23
C GLY A 159 27.00 -10.85 10.53
N VAL A 160 25.73 -11.07 10.92
CA VAL A 160 24.74 -10.07 11.29
C VAL A 160 25.39 -8.94 12.10
N THR A 161 25.52 -7.78 11.49
CA THR A 161 25.70 -6.56 12.27
C THR A 161 24.34 -6.22 12.85
N GLN A 162 24.14 -6.67 14.09
CA GLN A 162 23.40 -5.98 15.16
C GLN A 162 22.25 -5.13 14.63
N TYR A 163 21.01 -5.65 14.47
CA TYR A 163 19.71 -4.92 14.67
C TYR A 163 18.44 -5.75 14.34
N SER A 164 18.49 -7.02 13.94
CA SER A 164 17.32 -7.94 14.02
C SER A 164 17.32 -8.67 15.37
N ASN A 165 16.67 -8.08 16.38
CA ASN A 165 16.70 -8.55 17.77
C ASN A 165 15.74 -9.74 18.01
N ILE A 166 16.09 -10.91 17.49
CA ILE A 166 15.52 -12.18 17.95
C ILE A 166 16.12 -12.50 19.33
N THR A 167 15.31 -12.48 20.39
CA THR A 167 15.72 -12.91 21.74
C THR A 167 15.14 -14.29 22.03
N VAL A 168 16.00 -15.31 22.07
CA VAL A 168 15.60 -16.65 22.50
C VAL A 168 15.58 -16.68 24.02
N TYR A 169 14.42 -16.96 24.60
CA TYR A 169 14.22 -17.22 26.03
C TYR A 169 14.12 -18.73 26.30
N LEU A 170 14.80 -19.23 27.32
CA LEU A 170 14.67 -20.60 27.82
C LEU A 170 13.97 -20.60 29.18
N ALA A 171 13.00 -21.48 29.42
CA ALA A 171 12.34 -21.52 30.72
C ALA A 171 12.99 -22.49 31.70
N THR A 172 13.04 -22.10 32.98
CA THR A 172 13.38 -23.04 34.06
C THR A 172 12.26 -24.07 34.23
N ILE A 173 12.63 -25.26 34.71
CA ILE A 173 11.75 -26.40 34.85
C ILE A 173 11.08 -26.44 36.23
N PRO A 174 9.73 -26.39 36.33
CA PRO A 174 9.05 -26.53 37.61
C PRO A 174 9.23 -27.91 38.28
N PRO A 175 9.22 -28.00 39.63
CA PRO A 175 9.39 -29.26 40.35
C PRO A 175 8.27 -30.28 40.06
N PHE A 176 8.61 -31.56 39.96
CA PHE A 176 7.62 -32.61 39.68
C PHE A 176 6.49 -32.66 40.72
N THR A 177 5.24 -32.79 40.27
CA THR A 177 4.08 -32.84 41.16
C THR A 177 3.83 -34.24 41.71
N ALA A 178 3.07 -34.32 42.81
CA ALA A 178 2.73 -35.61 43.43
C ALA A 178 1.91 -36.54 42.52
N SER A 179 1.19 -36.00 41.53
CA SER A 179 0.46 -36.79 40.54
C SER A 179 1.35 -37.35 39.41
N HIS A 180 2.53 -36.79 39.22
CA HIS A 180 3.52 -37.21 38.22
C HIS A 180 4.92 -37.20 38.85
N PRO A 181 5.17 -38.06 39.87
CA PRO A 181 6.40 -38.01 40.64
C PRO A 181 7.58 -38.49 39.80
N GLY A 182 8.57 -37.61 39.59
CA GLY A 182 9.89 -38.03 39.14
C GLY A 182 10.65 -38.78 40.24
N THR A 183 11.67 -39.53 39.87
CA THR A 183 12.61 -40.10 40.87
C THR A 183 13.47 -38.99 41.51
N ALA A 184 14.05 -39.26 42.68
CA ALA A 184 14.97 -38.32 43.32
C ALA A 184 16.16 -37.94 42.40
N THR A 185 16.59 -38.86 41.55
CA THR A 185 17.64 -38.63 40.54
C THR A 185 17.19 -37.67 39.45
N GLN A 186 15.95 -37.80 38.97
CA GLN A 186 15.37 -36.91 37.95
C GLN A 186 15.13 -35.52 38.51
N GLU A 187 14.67 -35.42 39.76
CA GLU A 187 14.50 -34.14 40.45
C GLU A 187 15.86 -33.45 40.69
N SER A 188 16.91 -34.21 41.03
CA SER A 188 18.27 -33.67 41.12
C SER A 188 18.80 -33.20 39.77
N ALA A 189 18.50 -33.93 38.69
CA ALA A 189 18.88 -33.52 37.33
C ALA A 189 18.18 -32.22 36.89
N ARG A 190 16.88 -32.09 37.19
CA ARG A 190 16.11 -30.86 36.96
C ARG A 190 16.74 -29.64 37.64
N GLN A 191 17.15 -29.78 38.90
CA GLN A 191 17.82 -28.71 39.65
C GLN A 191 19.14 -28.28 39.00
N LEU A 192 19.91 -29.24 38.48
CA LEU A 192 21.15 -28.95 37.74
C LEU A 192 20.86 -28.16 36.46
N VAL A 193 19.87 -28.56 35.67
CA VAL A 193 19.44 -27.84 34.46
C VAL A 193 19.00 -26.40 34.78
N ASN A 194 18.21 -26.20 35.84
CA ASN A 194 17.77 -24.86 36.23
C ASN A 194 18.93 -23.96 36.66
N ASN A 195 19.88 -24.52 37.42
CA ASN A 195 21.10 -23.81 37.78
C ASN A 195 21.94 -23.49 36.54
N TYR A 196 22.03 -24.39 35.57
CA TYR A 196 22.71 -24.13 34.30
C TYR A 196 22.07 -22.94 33.57
N LEU A 197 20.74 -22.93 33.41
CA LEU A 197 20.02 -21.85 32.75
C LEU A 197 20.24 -20.49 33.43
N LEU A 198 20.02 -20.42 34.74
CA LEU A 198 20.11 -19.16 35.48
C LEU A 198 21.53 -18.59 35.55
N ASN A 199 22.56 -19.45 35.59
CA ASN A 199 23.95 -18.99 35.65
C ASN A 199 24.52 -18.59 34.29
N ASN A 200 24.09 -19.25 33.20
CA ASN A 200 24.70 -19.06 31.88
C ASN A 200 23.87 -18.16 30.95
N LEU A 201 22.56 -17.99 31.20
CA LEU A 201 21.64 -17.25 30.32
C LEU A 201 20.72 -16.26 31.10
N PRO A 202 21.25 -15.45 32.03
CA PRO A 202 20.43 -14.69 32.99
C PRO A 202 19.50 -13.64 32.37
N SER A 203 19.75 -13.19 31.14
CA SER A 203 18.91 -12.23 30.40
C SER A 203 18.02 -12.90 29.35
N GLN A 204 18.02 -14.23 29.29
CA GLN A 204 17.36 -15.06 28.28
C GLN A 204 16.63 -16.22 28.97
N VAL A 205 16.17 -16.02 30.21
CA VAL A 205 15.48 -17.05 30.98
C VAL A 205 14.13 -16.57 31.49
N ILE A 206 13.11 -17.42 31.35
CA ILE A 206 11.80 -17.25 32.00
C ILE A 206 11.76 -18.19 33.21
N ASP A 207 11.70 -17.65 34.42
CA ASP A 207 11.86 -18.42 35.64
C ASP A 207 10.55 -19.03 36.19
N PHE A 208 9.94 -19.90 35.39
CA PHE A 208 8.72 -20.62 35.75
C PHE A 208 8.84 -21.46 37.02
N ALA A 209 10.01 -22.05 37.28
CA ALA A 209 10.23 -22.85 38.48
C ALA A 209 10.13 -22.02 39.76
N THR A 210 10.67 -20.80 39.76
CA THR A 210 10.47 -19.86 40.86
C THR A 210 9.00 -19.45 41.00
N ALA A 211 8.28 -19.29 39.90
CA ALA A 211 6.88 -18.85 39.93
C ALA A 211 5.98 -19.79 40.74
N VAL A 212 6.16 -21.11 40.65
CA VAL A 212 5.25 -22.11 41.25
C VAL A 212 5.86 -22.93 42.40
N SER A 213 7.13 -22.70 42.75
CA SER A 213 7.80 -23.41 43.85
C SER A 213 7.39 -22.89 45.23
N THR A 214 7.45 -23.77 46.23
CA THR A 214 6.99 -23.49 47.60
C THR A 214 7.73 -22.32 48.27
N ASP A 215 9.01 -22.17 47.98
CA ASP A 215 9.93 -21.17 48.54
C ASP A 215 10.34 -20.10 47.52
N GLY A 216 9.75 -20.11 46.31
CA GLY A 216 10.08 -19.15 45.26
C GLY A 216 11.51 -19.28 44.76
N ASN A 217 12.00 -20.52 44.64
CA ASN A 217 13.35 -20.81 44.14
C ASN A 217 13.29 -21.84 43.02
N ALA A 218 13.97 -21.56 41.90
CA ALA A 218 14.01 -22.44 40.75
C ALA A 218 14.53 -23.87 41.03
N THR A 219 15.25 -24.08 42.13
CA THR A 219 15.78 -25.40 42.53
C THR A 219 14.94 -26.11 43.59
N SER A 220 13.84 -25.50 44.05
CA SER A 220 12.90 -26.14 44.97
C SER A 220 12.36 -27.45 44.41
N SER A 221 12.17 -28.45 45.24
CA SER A 221 11.63 -29.76 44.81
C SER A 221 10.12 -29.88 44.98
N THR A 222 9.43 -28.83 45.40
CA THR A 222 7.98 -28.87 45.69
C THR A 222 7.24 -27.66 45.13
N VAL A 223 6.06 -27.92 44.60
CA VAL A 223 5.12 -26.90 44.09
C VAL A 223 4.25 -26.38 45.24
N LYS A 224 3.90 -25.08 45.23
CA LYS A 224 3.02 -24.48 46.25
C LYS A 224 1.68 -25.23 46.31
N ALA A 225 1.14 -25.36 47.51
CA ALA A 225 -0.17 -26.02 47.70
C ALA A 225 -1.32 -25.29 46.97
N ALA A 226 -1.23 -23.97 46.81
CA ALA A 226 -2.24 -23.17 46.09
C ALA A 226 -2.26 -23.48 44.57
N ASP A 227 -1.14 -23.90 44.02
CA ASP A 227 -0.96 -24.21 42.61
C ASP A 227 -1.32 -25.67 42.29
N LEU A 228 -1.88 -26.41 43.27
CA LEU A 228 -2.25 -27.80 43.11
C LEU A 228 -3.72 -28.04 43.43
N SER A 229 -4.40 -28.81 42.57
CA SER A 229 -5.73 -29.38 42.80
C SER A 229 -5.64 -30.90 42.68
N GLY A 230 -5.87 -31.62 43.78
CA GLY A 230 -5.74 -33.08 43.81
C GLY A 230 -4.32 -33.59 43.49
N GLY A 231 -3.29 -32.77 43.68
CA GLY A 231 -1.90 -33.09 43.34
C GLY A 231 -1.51 -32.81 41.88
N ASN A 232 -2.45 -32.37 41.05
CA ASN A 232 -2.22 -31.88 39.69
C ASN A 232 -2.10 -30.35 39.66
N PRO A 233 -1.42 -29.75 38.67
CA PRO A 233 -1.46 -28.31 38.43
C PRO A 233 -2.89 -27.75 38.40
N SER A 234 -3.16 -26.71 39.18
CA SER A 234 -4.45 -26.00 39.22
C SER A 234 -4.47 -24.80 38.25
N ASN A 235 -5.59 -24.09 38.14
CA ASN A 235 -5.64 -22.85 37.35
C ASN A 235 -4.66 -21.79 37.91
N ALA A 236 -4.49 -21.73 39.23
CA ALA A 236 -3.53 -20.82 39.87
C ALA A 236 -2.09 -21.09 39.43
N TYR A 237 -1.72 -22.35 39.20
CA TYR A 237 -0.43 -22.72 38.63
C TYR A 237 -0.17 -22.04 37.29
N TYR A 238 -1.12 -22.14 36.35
CA TYR A 238 -0.97 -21.56 35.01
C TYR A 238 -1.05 -20.03 35.03
N THR A 239 -1.81 -19.45 35.96
CA THR A 239 -1.82 -18.00 36.22
C THR A 239 -0.45 -17.51 36.70
N ASP A 240 0.17 -18.19 37.67
CA ASP A 240 1.49 -17.84 38.19
C ASP A 240 2.56 -17.93 37.09
N LEU A 241 2.49 -18.96 36.22
CA LEU A 241 3.38 -19.08 35.06
C LEU A 241 3.20 -17.94 34.05
N ALA A 242 1.95 -17.62 33.68
CA ALA A 242 1.68 -16.52 32.75
C ALA A 242 2.11 -15.15 33.30
N GLY A 243 1.93 -14.92 34.60
CA GLY A 243 2.43 -13.70 35.25
C GLY A 243 3.96 -13.61 35.23
N GLN A 244 4.65 -14.71 35.47
CA GLN A 244 6.11 -14.76 35.40
C GLN A 244 6.62 -14.58 33.96
N TYR A 245 5.90 -15.11 32.97
CA TYR A 245 6.17 -14.89 31.55
C TYR A 245 6.19 -13.39 31.21
N LEU A 246 5.12 -12.65 31.55
CA LEU A 246 5.05 -11.20 31.31
C LEU A 246 6.17 -10.45 32.03
N LYS A 247 6.50 -10.87 33.25
CA LYS A 247 7.53 -10.22 34.05
C LYS A 247 8.92 -10.35 33.44
N ASP A 248 9.29 -11.54 32.96
CA ASP A 248 10.64 -11.84 32.50
C ASP A 248 10.89 -11.38 31.06
N THR A 249 9.84 -11.19 30.27
CA THR A 249 9.93 -10.67 28.88
C THR A 249 9.76 -9.16 28.77
N ASN A 250 9.35 -8.47 29.85
CA ASN A 250 9.12 -7.03 29.86
C ASN A 250 10.40 -6.21 30.12
N THR A 251 11.33 -6.21 29.15
CA THR A 251 12.55 -5.37 29.16
C THR A 251 12.47 -4.23 28.16
N VAL A 252 12.90 -3.03 28.56
CA VAL A 252 12.95 -1.83 27.68
C VAL A 252 14.05 -2.01 26.63
N VAL A 253 13.65 -2.12 25.36
CA VAL A 253 14.55 -1.98 24.21
C VAL A 253 14.17 -0.69 23.49
N ASP A 254 15.10 0.26 23.37
CA ASP A 254 14.92 1.42 22.49
C ASP A 254 14.92 0.92 21.05
N ILE A 255 13.72 0.81 20.47
CA ILE A 255 13.55 0.49 19.04
C ILE A 255 13.37 1.82 18.33
N ALA A 256 14.29 2.14 17.41
CA ALA A 256 14.04 3.22 16.45
C ALA A 256 12.75 2.88 15.66
N PRO A 257 11.89 3.87 15.34
CA PRO A 257 10.66 3.60 14.61
C PRO A 257 10.98 2.83 13.32
N ASN A 258 10.35 1.67 13.13
CA ASN A 258 10.53 0.86 11.93
C ASN A 258 10.11 1.68 10.70
N LEU A 259 11.11 2.19 10.00
CA LEU A 259 11.08 2.28 8.55
C LEU A 259 11.04 0.82 8.07
N ILE A 260 9.96 0.40 7.42
CA ILE A 260 9.92 -0.90 6.76
C ILE A 260 10.95 -0.82 5.63
N VAL A 261 12.15 -1.36 5.86
CA VAL A 261 13.14 -1.62 4.83
C VAL A 261 13.08 -3.14 4.59
N PRO A 262 12.45 -3.62 3.50
CA PRO A 262 12.64 -4.99 3.05
C PRO A 262 14.10 -5.11 2.62
N LEU A 263 14.92 -5.86 3.35
CA LEU A 263 16.27 -6.17 2.90
C LEU A 263 16.18 -7.37 1.95
N ALA A 264 16.63 -7.13 0.72
CA ALA A 264 16.57 -7.99 -0.45
C ALA A 264 17.08 -9.42 -0.20
N THR A 265 16.31 -10.41 -0.68
CA THR A 265 16.81 -11.76 -0.91
C THR A 265 17.67 -11.77 -2.17
N GLY A 266 18.88 -12.31 -2.11
CA GLY A 266 19.79 -12.34 -3.27
C GLY A 266 19.17 -13.06 -4.47
N SER A 267 19.06 -12.31 -5.57
CA SER A 267 18.37 -12.53 -6.86
C SER A 267 16.83 -12.43 -6.78
N ASP A 268 16.13 -11.43 -7.34
CA ASP A 268 16.47 -10.52 -8.45
C ASP A 268 15.73 -9.17 -8.38
N THR A 269 15.17 -8.72 -7.24
CA THR A 269 14.32 -7.50 -7.27
C THR A 269 14.47 -6.62 -6.03
N PRO A 270 15.62 -5.95 -5.84
CA PRO A 270 15.66 -4.71 -5.08
C PRO A 270 14.67 -3.68 -5.67
N GLU A 271 14.40 -2.61 -4.92
CA GLU A 271 13.71 -1.46 -5.52
C GLU A 271 14.60 -0.93 -6.64
N ASP A 272 14.12 -0.98 -7.88
CA ASP A 272 14.82 -0.37 -9.02
C ASP A 272 14.20 1.01 -9.29
N ASP A 273 15.03 1.99 -9.63
CA ASP A 273 14.59 3.35 -9.97
C ASP A 273 15.34 3.90 -11.18
N TRP A 274 14.58 4.26 -12.22
CA TRP A 274 15.10 4.91 -13.42
C TRP A 274 14.41 6.25 -13.68
N GLU A 275 15.14 7.35 -13.52
CA GLU A 275 14.63 8.70 -13.84
C GLU A 275 14.31 8.85 -15.35
N LEU A 276 15.11 8.21 -16.20
CA LEU A 276 15.03 8.27 -17.67
C LEU A 276 15.20 9.69 -18.26
N ALA A 277 15.85 10.61 -17.54
CA ALA A 277 16.05 11.96 -18.03
C ALA A 277 17.22 12.08 -19.03
N THR A 278 18.32 11.36 -18.78
CA THR A 278 19.55 11.44 -19.57
C THR A 278 20.02 10.10 -20.13
N ASP A 279 19.68 9.02 -19.46
CA ASP A 279 20.18 7.67 -19.68
C ASP A 279 19.30 6.65 -18.92
N GLY A 280 19.65 5.37 -19.05
CA GLY A 280 18.98 4.24 -18.42
C GLY A 280 19.63 3.77 -17.13
N THR A 281 20.39 4.61 -16.42
CA THR A 281 21.03 4.18 -15.17
C THR A 281 19.99 3.95 -14.09
N ASP A 282 20.08 2.82 -13.41
CA ASP A 282 19.37 2.58 -12.15
C ASP A 282 20.09 3.34 -11.01
N THR A 283 19.33 3.96 -10.12
CA THR A 283 19.83 4.72 -8.96
C THR A 283 20.65 3.85 -8.00
N ASN A 284 20.31 2.58 -7.85
CA ASN A 284 21.06 1.63 -7.04
C ASN A 284 22.25 0.99 -7.80
N ALA A 285 22.35 1.27 -9.10
CA ALA A 285 23.34 0.78 -10.05
C ALA A 285 23.43 -0.76 -10.13
N ASP A 286 22.34 -1.46 -9.82
CA ASP A 286 22.27 -2.92 -9.90
C ASP A 286 21.59 -3.42 -11.17
N ASN A 287 20.59 -2.69 -11.68
CA ASN A 287 19.80 -3.12 -12.83
C ASN A 287 19.67 -2.04 -13.92
N PRO A 288 20.79 -1.63 -14.56
CA PRO A 288 20.76 -0.59 -15.58
C PRO A 288 19.99 -1.02 -16.84
N LEU A 289 19.35 -0.07 -17.49
CA LEU A 289 18.67 -0.25 -18.77
C LEU A 289 19.63 -0.04 -19.95
N THR A 290 19.60 -0.97 -20.89
CA THR A 290 20.23 -0.88 -22.21
C THR A 290 19.26 -0.29 -23.22
N THR A 291 19.71 0.72 -23.97
CA THR A 291 18.93 1.29 -25.07
C THR A 291 19.02 0.42 -26.32
N VAL A 292 17.87 0.01 -26.86
CA VAL A 292 17.77 -0.75 -28.12
C VAL A 292 16.92 0.03 -29.12
N GLY A 293 17.35 0.02 -30.39
CA GLY A 293 16.62 0.68 -31.48
C GLY A 293 16.68 2.21 -31.42
N SER A 294 15.52 2.86 -31.56
CA SER A 294 15.38 4.32 -31.72
C SER A 294 14.99 5.08 -30.43
N ALA A 295 15.04 4.44 -29.26
CA ALA A 295 14.72 5.11 -28.00
C ALA A 295 15.70 6.28 -27.74
N THR A 296 15.19 7.41 -27.26
CA THR A 296 15.99 8.63 -27.03
C THR A 296 15.63 9.27 -25.69
N PHE A 297 16.60 9.90 -25.04
CA PHE A 297 16.40 10.64 -23.78
C PHE A 297 16.33 12.14 -24.06
N SER A 298 15.43 12.85 -23.37
CA SER A 298 15.28 14.29 -23.51
C SER A 298 14.84 14.94 -22.20
N SER A 299 14.98 16.27 -22.10
CA SER A 299 14.48 17.06 -20.97
C SER A 299 12.98 17.43 -21.09
N ASP A 300 12.18 16.62 -21.82
CA ASP A 300 10.72 16.80 -21.94
C ASP A 300 9.99 15.88 -20.95
N GLY A 301 10.32 16.03 -19.66
CA GLY A 301 9.75 15.23 -18.58
C GLY A 301 8.34 15.67 -18.13
N PRO A 302 7.74 14.93 -17.20
CA PRO A 302 6.49 15.32 -16.55
C PRO A 302 6.68 16.57 -15.68
N ASP A 303 5.65 17.41 -15.58
CA ASP A 303 5.69 18.60 -14.73
C ASP A 303 5.20 18.31 -13.30
N ALA A 304 5.98 17.51 -12.55
CA ALA A 304 5.66 17.04 -11.19
C ALA A 304 6.81 17.27 -10.17
N VAL A 305 6.51 17.60 -8.90
CA VAL A 305 7.42 17.69 -7.72
C VAL A 305 8.24 16.42 -7.62
N ASN A 306 7.59 15.28 -7.84
CA ASN A 306 8.21 13.98 -7.68
C ASN A 306 8.70 13.40 -9.01
N ALA A 307 8.60 14.14 -10.12
CA ALA A 307 9.03 13.65 -11.43
C ALA A 307 10.39 14.24 -11.81
N GLY A 308 11.23 13.42 -12.44
CA GLY A 308 12.45 13.85 -13.09
C GLY A 308 12.21 14.88 -14.21
N ALA A 309 13.23 15.68 -14.52
CA ALA A 309 13.11 16.77 -15.51
C ALA A 309 13.10 16.27 -16.97
N GLY A 310 13.20 14.97 -17.21
CA GLY A 310 13.30 14.38 -18.53
C GLY A 310 12.53 13.07 -18.68
N ALA A 311 12.65 12.47 -19.86
CA ALA A 311 11.95 11.25 -20.23
C ALA A 311 12.69 10.50 -21.35
N ALA A 312 12.45 9.19 -21.42
CA ALA A 312 12.73 8.38 -22.59
C ALA A 312 11.54 8.47 -23.57
N SER A 313 11.82 8.74 -24.85
CA SER A 313 10.84 8.78 -25.94
C SER A 313 11.02 7.62 -26.90
N PHE A 314 9.89 7.09 -27.37
CA PHE A 314 9.79 5.88 -28.18
C PHE A 314 8.97 6.16 -29.45
N ASP A 315 9.40 5.61 -30.58
CA ASP A 315 8.79 5.87 -31.90
C ASP A 315 7.56 5.01 -32.21
N GLY A 316 7.23 4.04 -31.34
CA GLY A 316 6.17 3.06 -31.58
C GLY A 316 6.50 2.00 -32.62
N SER A 317 7.78 1.76 -32.92
CA SER A 317 8.20 0.73 -33.88
C SER A 317 9.46 -0.04 -33.49
N THR A 318 10.54 0.64 -33.10
CA THR A 318 11.86 -0.02 -32.94
C THR A 318 12.54 0.30 -31.61
N GLY A 319 12.26 1.44 -31.01
CA GLY A 319 12.88 1.84 -29.75
C GLY A 319 12.29 1.15 -28.53
N PHE A 320 13.14 0.59 -27.68
CA PHE A 320 12.79 0.16 -26.32
C PHE A 320 14.04 0.20 -25.42
N LEU A 321 13.82 0.12 -24.11
CA LEU A 321 14.85 -0.05 -23.09
C LEU A 321 14.70 -1.44 -22.48
N GLU A 322 15.80 -2.07 -22.12
CA GLU A 322 15.84 -3.43 -21.57
C GLU A 322 16.71 -3.46 -20.32
N SER A 323 16.17 -3.96 -19.20
CA SER A 323 16.90 -4.14 -17.95
C SER A 323 17.90 -5.30 -18.05
N ASP A 324 18.87 -5.37 -17.15
CA ASP A 324 19.87 -6.45 -17.13
C ASP A 324 19.23 -7.79 -16.72
N HIS A 325 18.23 -7.75 -15.84
CA HIS A 325 17.48 -8.92 -15.36
C HIS A 325 16.03 -8.56 -14.98
N THR A 326 15.24 -9.54 -14.52
CA THR A 326 13.89 -9.26 -13.99
C THR A 326 13.93 -8.21 -12.89
N THR A 327 12.91 -7.36 -12.80
CA THR A 327 12.80 -6.26 -11.83
C THR A 327 11.71 -6.50 -10.79
N VAL A 328 10.75 -7.39 -11.05
CA VAL A 328 9.72 -7.82 -10.08
C VAL A 328 9.49 -9.32 -10.13
N ASN A 329 9.27 -9.98 -8.98
CA ASN A 329 8.78 -11.35 -8.97
C ASN A 329 7.27 -11.32 -9.18
N THR A 330 6.83 -11.57 -10.41
CA THR A 330 5.41 -11.50 -10.79
C THR A 330 4.53 -12.56 -10.13
N SER A 331 5.11 -13.56 -9.46
CA SER A 331 4.39 -14.52 -8.60
C SER A 331 4.27 -14.09 -7.14
N GLY A 332 5.02 -13.05 -6.73
CA GLY A 332 4.96 -12.41 -5.42
C GLY A 332 4.21 -11.07 -5.45
N ASP A 333 4.23 -10.37 -4.32
CA ASP A 333 3.70 -9.00 -4.24
C ASP A 333 4.61 -8.02 -4.98
N TYR A 334 4.04 -7.05 -5.70
CA TYR A 334 4.85 -5.99 -6.33
C TYR A 334 4.05 -4.71 -6.58
N THR A 335 4.80 -3.62 -6.76
CA THR A 335 4.29 -2.32 -7.24
C THR A 335 5.19 -1.84 -8.37
N ILE A 336 4.60 -1.22 -9.40
CA ILE A 336 5.34 -0.49 -10.42
C ILE A 336 4.72 0.91 -10.51
N SER A 337 5.54 1.95 -10.48
CA SER A 337 5.11 3.32 -10.78
C SER A 337 5.89 3.89 -11.95
N ALA A 338 5.22 4.69 -12.77
CA ALA A 338 5.83 5.35 -13.91
C ALA A 338 5.02 6.55 -14.37
N TRP A 339 5.69 7.57 -14.86
CA TRP A 339 5.07 8.56 -15.71
C TRP A 339 5.04 8.07 -17.15
N VAL A 340 3.88 8.18 -17.79
CA VAL A 340 3.67 7.75 -19.18
C VAL A 340 2.91 8.82 -19.96
N LYS A 341 3.26 8.98 -21.24
CA LYS A 341 2.57 9.84 -22.20
C LYS A 341 2.47 9.12 -23.53
N ILE A 342 1.27 8.75 -23.96
CA ILE A 342 1.05 8.15 -25.28
C ILE A 342 0.73 9.22 -26.31
N ASN A 343 1.34 9.20 -27.49
CA ASN A 343 1.20 10.24 -28.52
C ASN A 343 0.25 9.87 -29.66
N SER A 344 -0.27 8.63 -29.69
CA SER A 344 -1.27 8.18 -30.67
C SER A 344 -2.24 7.18 -30.07
N ASP A 345 -3.49 7.20 -30.54
CA ASP A 345 -4.56 6.28 -30.14
C ASP A 345 -4.36 4.87 -30.75
N VAL A 346 -3.40 4.11 -30.21
CA VAL A 346 -3.10 2.73 -30.60
C VAL A 346 -2.82 1.88 -29.37
N GLY A 347 -3.29 0.63 -29.37
CA GLY A 347 -2.98 -0.32 -28.30
C GLY A 347 -1.48 -0.56 -28.20
N ALA A 348 -0.89 -0.25 -27.05
CA ALA A 348 0.56 -0.29 -26.85
C ALA A 348 0.93 -0.51 -25.39
N THR A 349 2.12 -1.07 -25.14
CA THR A 349 2.62 -1.37 -23.78
C THR A 349 3.82 -0.50 -23.44
N ALA A 350 3.70 0.30 -22.38
CA ALA A 350 4.77 1.17 -21.91
C ALA A 350 5.82 0.38 -21.11
N ILE A 351 5.37 -0.53 -20.24
CA ILE A 351 6.24 -1.35 -19.39
C ILE A 351 5.74 -2.79 -19.43
N CYS A 352 6.62 -3.76 -19.60
CA CYS A 352 6.29 -5.17 -19.46
C CYS A 352 7.47 -5.96 -18.94
N GLN A 353 7.16 -7.09 -18.32
CA GLN A 353 8.15 -8.09 -17.94
C GLN A 353 7.57 -9.45 -18.23
N GLY A 354 8.38 -10.33 -18.80
CA GLY A 354 7.88 -11.53 -19.44
C GLY A 354 8.41 -12.84 -18.96
N THR A 355 7.97 -13.83 -19.71
CA THR A 355 8.53 -15.17 -19.81
C THR A 355 8.94 -15.39 -21.26
N SER A 356 9.62 -16.50 -21.49
CA SER A 356 10.00 -16.92 -22.85
C SER A 356 8.84 -17.18 -23.83
N GLN A 357 7.56 -17.22 -23.40
CA GLN A 357 6.40 -17.42 -24.30
C GLN A 357 5.39 -16.26 -24.29
N HIS A 358 5.15 -15.61 -23.15
CA HIS A 358 4.19 -14.52 -22.97
C HIS A 358 4.76 -13.46 -22.04
N GLN A 359 4.19 -12.25 -21.96
CA GLN A 359 4.56 -11.39 -20.82
C GLN A 359 3.82 -11.87 -19.56
N ALA A 360 4.48 -11.77 -18.41
CA ALA A 360 3.86 -12.00 -17.12
C ALA A 360 3.04 -10.78 -16.67
N LEU A 361 3.48 -9.56 -17.06
CA LEU A 361 2.79 -8.31 -16.81
C LEU A 361 2.88 -7.34 -18.01
N TYR A 362 1.85 -6.50 -18.16
CA TYR A 362 1.78 -5.39 -19.10
C TYR A 362 1.20 -4.15 -18.39
N VAL A 363 1.85 -3.00 -18.54
CA VAL A 363 1.31 -1.68 -18.19
C VAL A 363 1.31 -0.84 -19.46
N GLY A 364 0.12 -0.43 -19.90
CA GLY A 364 -0.03 0.15 -21.24
C GLY A 364 -1.36 0.83 -21.47
N TYR A 365 -1.60 1.18 -22.73
CA TYR A 365 -2.82 1.83 -23.20
C TYR A 365 -3.65 0.84 -24.02
N ASP A 366 -4.93 0.68 -23.68
CA ASP A 366 -5.90 -0.02 -24.51
C ASP A 366 -6.64 0.97 -25.41
N SER A 367 -6.44 0.88 -26.72
CA SER A 367 -7.17 1.70 -27.70
C SER A 367 -8.66 1.36 -27.85
N GLY A 368 -9.06 0.15 -27.45
CA GLY A 368 -10.47 -0.25 -27.46
C GLY A 368 -11.28 0.51 -26.40
N ASN A 369 -10.74 0.56 -25.18
CA ASN A 369 -11.30 1.29 -24.05
C ASN A 369 -10.89 2.78 -24.00
N LYS A 370 -9.78 3.14 -24.65
CA LYS A 370 -9.12 4.45 -24.54
C LYS A 370 -8.77 4.81 -23.10
N GLY A 371 -8.23 3.81 -22.41
CA GLY A 371 -7.85 3.86 -20.99
C GLY A 371 -6.48 3.24 -20.77
N TRP A 372 -5.88 3.54 -19.62
CA TRP A 372 -4.69 2.82 -19.17
C TRP A 372 -5.08 1.47 -18.60
N MET A 373 -4.21 0.48 -18.79
CA MET A 373 -4.42 -0.90 -18.36
C MET A 373 -3.20 -1.46 -17.63
N PHE A 374 -3.48 -2.28 -16.63
CA PHE A 374 -2.55 -3.19 -16.00
C PHE A 374 -3.06 -4.62 -16.21
N GLN A 375 -2.31 -5.42 -16.95
CA GLN A 375 -2.70 -6.77 -17.34
C GLN A 375 -1.65 -7.79 -16.91
N THR A 376 -2.09 -8.98 -16.49
CA THR A 376 -1.21 -10.11 -16.19
C THR A 376 -1.67 -11.35 -16.96
N THR A 377 -0.88 -12.42 -16.98
CA THR A 377 -1.24 -13.69 -17.63
C THR A 377 -1.39 -14.84 -16.63
N THR A 378 -2.30 -15.78 -16.93
CA THR A 378 -2.60 -16.92 -16.04
C THR A 378 -1.75 -18.17 -16.32
N THR A 379 -1.15 -18.30 -17.50
CA THR A 379 -0.34 -19.45 -17.91
C THR A 379 0.77 -19.00 -18.86
N ASN A 380 1.89 -19.74 -18.87
CA ASN A 380 3.00 -19.53 -19.79
C ASN A 380 2.79 -20.30 -21.12
N ASP A 381 1.61 -20.18 -21.72
CA ASP A 381 1.24 -20.84 -22.97
C ASP A 381 0.15 -20.09 -23.75
N ALA A 382 -0.12 -20.56 -24.97
CA ALA A 382 -1.08 -19.93 -25.88
C ALA A 382 -2.54 -19.91 -25.38
N ASN A 383 -2.85 -20.57 -24.25
CA ASN A 383 -4.18 -20.56 -23.64
C ASN A 383 -4.27 -19.60 -22.45
N ALA A 384 -3.28 -18.70 -22.27
CA ALA A 384 -3.31 -17.68 -21.23
C ALA A 384 -4.59 -16.85 -21.26
N SER A 385 -5.19 -16.69 -20.09
CA SER A 385 -6.17 -15.63 -19.85
C SER A 385 -5.45 -14.36 -19.40
N PHE A 386 -6.09 -13.22 -19.63
CA PHE A 386 -5.51 -11.89 -19.42
C PHE A 386 -6.33 -11.07 -18.42
N PRO A 387 -6.28 -11.39 -17.11
CA PRO A 387 -6.85 -10.51 -16.08
C PRO A 387 -6.31 -9.09 -16.24
N THR A 388 -7.21 -8.11 -16.28
CA THR A 388 -6.88 -6.72 -16.59
C THR A 388 -7.56 -5.79 -15.58
N ALA A 389 -6.76 -5.08 -14.79
CA ALA A 389 -7.20 -3.92 -14.03
C ALA A 389 -7.13 -2.71 -14.96
N GLU A 390 -8.27 -2.12 -15.26
CA GLU A 390 -8.40 -1.14 -16.34
C GLU A 390 -9.18 0.08 -15.87
N GLY A 391 -8.81 1.27 -16.35
CA GLY A 391 -9.60 2.47 -16.10
C GLY A 391 -10.91 2.50 -16.88
N ASP A 392 -11.83 3.39 -16.47
CA ASP A 392 -13.07 3.61 -17.21
C ASP A 392 -12.78 4.04 -18.66
N SER A 393 -13.75 3.82 -19.55
CA SER A 393 -13.58 4.18 -20.95
C SER A 393 -13.29 5.67 -21.13
N ASN A 394 -12.41 5.98 -22.08
CA ASN A 394 -12.02 7.35 -22.46
C ASN A 394 -11.33 8.17 -21.34
N THR A 395 -10.66 7.50 -20.39
CA THR A 395 -9.95 8.15 -19.27
C THR A 395 -8.46 8.42 -19.52
N ALA A 396 -7.89 7.93 -20.62
CA ALA A 396 -6.50 8.17 -20.97
C ALA A 396 -6.39 9.15 -22.15
N ALA A 397 -5.99 10.41 -21.89
CA ALA A 397 -5.85 11.41 -22.93
C ALA A 397 -4.51 11.28 -23.69
N VAL A 398 -4.61 11.11 -25.01
CA VAL A 398 -3.45 11.12 -25.92
C VAL A 398 -2.75 12.49 -25.87
N GLY A 399 -1.42 12.45 -25.78
CA GLY A 399 -0.52 13.59 -25.75
C GLY A 399 -0.38 14.21 -24.36
N THR A 400 -0.89 13.57 -23.31
CA THR A 400 -0.82 14.06 -21.92
C THR A 400 -0.03 13.09 -21.05
N TRP A 401 0.69 13.64 -20.06
CA TRP A 401 1.37 12.86 -19.04
C TRP A 401 0.35 12.33 -18.04
N ALA A 402 0.44 11.05 -17.71
CA ALA A 402 -0.26 10.40 -16.62
C ALA A 402 0.77 9.66 -15.75
N HIS A 403 0.64 9.76 -14.44
CA HIS A 403 1.35 8.91 -13.50
C HIS A 403 0.53 7.64 -13.26
N LEU A 404 1.08 6.50 -13.61
CA LEU A 404 0.48 5.20 -13.33
C LEU A 404 1.20 4.58 -12.14
N LEU A 405 0.41 4.01 -11.24
CA LEU A 405 0.91 3.13 -10.19
C LEU A 405 0.06 1.87 -10.19
N VAL A 406 0.69 0.72 -10.35
CA VAL A 406 0.02 -0.58 -10.35
C VAL A 406 0.48 -1.40 -9.17
N THR A 407 -0.44 -2.09 -8.51
CA THR A 407 -0.12 -3.00 -7.41
C THR A 407 -0.66 -4.38 -7.69
N TYR A 408 0.12 -5.40 -7.35
CA TYR A 408 -0.33 -6.78 -7.34
C TYR A 408 -0.04 -7.41 -5.97
N THR A 409 -1.07 -7.99 -5.35
CA THR A 409 -0.95 -8.82 -4.15
C THR A 409 -1.06 -10.28 -4.56
N ALA A 410 -0.05 -11.08 -4.22
CA ALA A 410 0.04 -12.49 -4.54
C ALA A 410 -1.17 -13.28 -4.00
N PRO A 411 -1.57 -14.36 -4.69
CA PRO A 411 -2.67 -15.19 -4.25
C PRO A 411 -2.26 -16.07 -3.07
N VAL A 412 -3.20 -16.31 -2.17
CA VAL A 412 -3.10 -17.31 -1.11
C VAL A 412 -3.76 -18.59 -1.62
N ASP A 413 -3.04 -19.70 -1.53
CA ASP A 413 -3.53 -21.00 -1.97
C ASP A 413 -4.88 -21.36 -1.33
N GLY A 414 -5.88 -21.60 -2.18
CA GLY A 414 -7.23 -21.96 -1.75
C GLY A 414 -8.15 -20.78 -1.41
N ASP A 415 -7.67 -19.52 -1.51
CA ASP A 415 -8.49 -18.33 -1.29
C ASP A 415 -8.73 -17.55 -2.58
N SER A 416 -9.95 -17.66 -3.12
CA SER A 416 -10.36 -16.97 -4.34
C SER A 416 -10.56 -15.45 -4.18
N SER A 417 -10.41 -14.90 -2.96
CA SER A 417 -10.51 -13.46 -2.69
C SER A 417 -9.16 -12.72 -2.72
N THR A 418 -8.07 -13.43 -2.99
CA THR A 418 -6.69 -12.90 -3.07
C THR A 418 -6.23 -12.73 -4.53
N GLY A 419 -4.95 -12.44 -4.79
CA GLY A 419 -4.46 -12.26 -6.18
C GLY A 419 -4.87 -10.91 -6.79
N VAL A 420 -4.97 -9.86 -5.96
CA VAL A 420 -5.61 -8.60 -6.33
C VAL A 420 -4.66 -7.74 -7.17
N MET A 421 -5.16 -7.29 -8.31
CA MET A 421 -4.55 -6.28 -9.18
C MET A 421 -5.23 -4.94 -8.96
N SER A 422 -4.50 -3.84 -8.94
CA SER A 422 -5.05 -2.48 -8.91
C SER A 422 -4.26 -1.55 -9.82
N LEU A 423 -4.97 -0.68 -10.54
CA LEU A 423 -4.42 0.39 -11.36
C LEU A 423 -4.83 1.74 -10.77
N TYR A 424 -3.84 2.57 -10.48
CA TYR A 424 -4.03 3.96 -10.08
C TYR A 424 -3.52 4.88 -11.18
N GLN A 425 -4.31 5.89 -11.52
CA GLN A 425 -3.93 6.98 -12.42
C GLN A 425 -3.95 8.28 -11.61
N ASN A 426 -2.82 8.95 -11.54
CA ASN A 426 -2.67 10.27 -10.90
C ASN A 426 -3.22 10.31 -9.47
N GLY A 427 -2.98 9.25 -8.68
CA GLY A 427 -3.45 9.11 -7.30
C GLY A 427 -4.82 8.46 -7.12
N SER A 428 -5.61 8.33 -8.17
CA SER A 428 -6.97 7.77 -8.12
C SER A 428 -6.99 6.32 -8.54
N LEU A 429 -7.70 5.46 -7.78
CA LEU A 429 -7.95 4.07 -8.16
C LEU A 429 -8.88 4.04 -9.37
N MET A 430 -8.41 3.50 -10.49
CA MET A 430 -9.15 3.43 -11.75
C MET A 430 -9.79 2.08 -11.98
N GLY A 431 -9.11 1.00 -11.59
CA GLY A 431 -9.59 -0.36 -11.85
C GLY A 431 -8.93 -1.41 -10.97
N THR A 432 -9.63 -2.52 -10.81
CA THR A 432 -9.14 -3.71 -10.09
C THR A 432 -9.46 -4.98 -10.85
N ALA A 433 -8.64 -6.00 -10.70
CA ALA A 433 -8.89 -7.35 -11.20
C ALA A 433 -8.31 -8.40 -10.26
N THR A 434 -8.46 -9.67 -10.62
CA THR A 434 -7.90 -10.79 -9.86
C THR A 434 -7.17 -11.76 -10.78
N ASN A 435 -5.94 -12.12 -10.43
CA ASN A 435 -5.20 -13.23 -11.03
C ASN A 435 -4.71 -14.17 -9.93
N LEU A 436 -5.25 -15.39 -9.91
CA LEU A 436 -4.91 -16.43 -8.93
C LEU A 436 -3.76 -17.34 -9.38
N THR A 437 -3.33 -17.25 -10.63
CA THR A 437 -2.28 -18.11 -11.19
C THR A 437 -1.26 -17.29 -11.98
N PRO A 438 -0.61 -16.29 -11.36
CA PRO A 438 0.39 -15.48 -12.04
C PRO A 438 1.58 -16.33 -12.49
N GLN A 439 2.31 -15.85 -13.49
CA GLN A 439 3.50 -16.52 -14.02
C GLN A 439 4.75 -15.73 -13.64
N TYR A 440 5.91 -16.38 -13.59
CA TYR A 440 7.21 -15.75 -13.37
C TYR A 440 8.32 -16.52 -14.10
N ASP A 441 9.28 -15.80 -14.67
CA ASP A 441 10.48 -16.33 -15.33
C ASP A 441 11.64 -15.37 -15.03
N SER A 442 12.58 -15.79 -14.18
CA SER A 442 13.70 -14.96 -13.72
C SER A 442 14.70 -14.61 -14.83
N SER A 443 14.59 -15.23 -16.01
CA SER A 443 15.55 -15.04 -17.11
C SER A 443 15.16 -13.94 -18.10
N MET A 444 13.98 -13.34 -17.95
CA MET A 444 13.44 -12.37 -18.89
C MET A 444 13.43 -10.97 -18.28
N PRO A 445 14.05 -9.98 -18.93
CA PRO A 445 14.13 -8.63 -18.38
C PRO A 445 12.79 -7.91 -18.41
N LEU A 446 12.68 -6.86 -17.59
CA LEU A 446 11.69 -5.81 -17.81
C LEU A 446 12.11 -4.95 -19.00
N THR A 447 11.14 -4.60 -19.84
CA THR A 447 11.32 -3.67 -20.96
C THR A 447 10.41 -2.46 -20.84
N ILE A 448 10.92 -1.31 -21.30
CA ILE A 448 10.21 -0.04 -21.39
C ILE A 448 10.13 0.40 -22.85
N GLY A 449 8.95 0.81 -23.32
CA GLY A 449 8.72 1.22 -24.71
C GLY A 449 8.16 0.13 -25.63
N GLY A 450 7.87 -1.06 -25.09
CA GLY A 450 7.30 -2.19 -25.81
C GLY A 450 7.79 -3.51 -25.23
N CYS A 451 7.28 -4.64 -25.75
CA CYS A 451 7.55 -5.96 -25.18
C CYS A 451 8.43 -6.85 -26.07
N VAL A 452 9.21 -7.71 -25.43
CA VAL A 452 10.06 -8.71 -26.10
C VAL A 452 9.86 -10.08 -25.46
N ASN A 453 9.91 -11.14 -26.25
CA ASN A 453 9.84 -12.53 -25.78
C ASN A 453 11.20 -13.25 -25.89
N SER A 454 12.28 -12.49 -26.12
CA SER A 454 13.64 -12.96 -26.24
C SER A 454 14.60 -11.81 -25.93
N VAL A 455 15.66 -12.11 -25.18
CA VAL A 455 16.76 -11.18 -24.86
C VAL A 455 17.61 -10.77 -26.08
N ASP A 456 17.46 -11.46 -27.21
CA ASP A 456 18.14 -11.12 -28.47
C ASP A 456 17.27 -10.26 -29.41
N ALA A 457 16.11 -9.79 -28.92
CA ALA A 457 15.17 -9.02 -29.73
C ALA A 457 15.77 -7.65 -30.12
N THR A 458 15.57 -7.26 -31.38
CA THR A 458 16.02 -5.95 -31.89
C THR A 458 14.86 -5.00 -32.21
N THR A 459 13.62 -5.48 -32.04
CA THR A 459 12.37 -4.71 -32.21
C THR A 459 11.32 -5.25 -31.24
N PRO A 460 10.55 -4.39 -30.56
CA PRO A 460 9.49 -4.82 -29.65
C PRO A 460 8.19 -5.13 -30.42
N TYR A 461 7.31 -5.92 -29.81
CA TYR A 461 5.88 -5.95 -30.16
C TYR A 461 5.08 -5.08 -29.19
N ALA A 462 3.85 -4.71 -29.57
CA ALA A 462 3.02 -3.75 -28.84
C ALA A 462 3.81 -2.45 -28.50
N ALA A 463 4.64 -2.01 -29.45
CA ALA A 463 5.57 -0.90 -29.29
C ALA A 463 4.85 0.40 -28.87
N PHE A 464 5.43 1.12 -27.92
CA PHE A 464 4.85 2.32 -27.32
C PHE A 464 5.19 3.58 -28.13
N PRO A 465 4.23 4.29 -28.74
CA PRO A 465 4.48 5.55 -29.44
C PRO A 465 4.33 6.71 -28.45
N GLY A 466 5.31 6.91 -27.58
CA GLY A 466 5.12 7.76 -26.42
C GLY A 466 6.40 8.14 -25.68
N SER A 467 6.25 8.55 -24.44
CA SER A 467 7.36 8.81 -23.53
C SER A 467 7.08 8.23 -22.16
N VAL A 468 8.13 7.79 -21.48
CA VAL A 468 8.11 7.21 -20.14
C VAL A 468 9.20 7.89 -19.30
N ALA A 469 8.90 8.22 -18.07
CA ALA A 469 9.83 8.82 -17.12
C ALA A 469 9.64 8.22 -15.72
N ASP A 470 10.71 8.29 -14.92
CA ASP A 470 10.66 8.08 -13.47
C ASP A 470 9.92 6.77 -13.10
N VAL A 471 10.55 5.67 -13.52
CA VAL A 471 10.03 4.31 -13.35
C VAL A 471 10.61 3.71 -12.09
N HIS A 472 9.74 3.29 -11.18
CA HIS A 472 10.11 2.60 -9.95
C HIS A 472 9.47 1.23 -9.88
N THR A 473 10.20 0.25 -9.39
CA THR A 473 9.70 -1.09 -9.07
C THR A 473 9.87 -1.34 -7.58
N TYR A 474 8.89 -2.00 -6.97
CA TYR A 474 8.95 -2.36 -5.57
C TYR A 474 8.58 -3.83 -5.40
N PRO A 475 9.31 -4.59 -4.57
CA PRO A 475 9.05 -6.01 -4.33
C PRO A 475 7.89 -6.24 -3.32
N TYR A 476 6.97 -5.29 -3.21
CA TYR A 476 5.83 -5.35 -2.32
C TYR A 476 4.62 -4.61 -2.92
N ALA A 477 3.42 -5.01 -2.52
CA ALA A 477 2.19 -4.33 -2.89
C ALA A 477 1.97 -3.11 -2.00
N MET A 478 2.02 -1.91 -2.57
CA MET A 478 1.70 -0.70 -1.81
C MET A 478 0.24 -0.73 -1.35
N GLN A 479 0.01 -0.41 -0.07
CA GLN A 479 -1.35 -0.27 0.45
C GLN A 479 -2.10 0.85 -0.27
N ALA A 480 -3.42 0.70 -0.45
CA ALA A 480 -4.24 1.66 -1.19
C ALA A 480 -4.07 3.13 -0.73
N SER A 481 -3.96 3.37 0.57
CA SER A 481 -3.74 4.73 1.11
C SER A 481 -2.39 5.32 0.68
N ARG A 482 -1.35 4.49 0.61
CA ARG A 482 -0.01 4.87 0.13
C ARG A 482 0.05 4.94 -1.38
N ALA A 483 -0.59 4.02 -2.10
CA ALA A 483 -0.70 4.05 -3.56
C ALA A 483 -1.41 5.34 -4.02
N SER A 484 -2.52 5.71 -3.38
CA SER A 484 -3.21 6.97 -3.66
C SER A 484 -2.37 8.20 -3.33
N THR A 485 -1.63 8.18 -2.22
CA THR A 485 -0.79 9.33 -1.79
C THR A 485 0.53 9.42 -2.56
N GLY A 486 1.12 8.28 -2.94
CA GLY A 486 2.38 8.14 -3.67
C GLY A 486 2.21 8.33 -5.18
N SER A 487 0.99 8.18 -5.71
CA SER A 487 0.66 8.46 -7.11
C SER A 487 0.17 9.91 -7.35
N VAL A 488 0.16 10.77 -6.32
CA VAL A 488 -0.31 12.15 -6.49
C VAL A 488 0.66 12.94 -7.36
N ILE A 489 0.15 13.40 -8.51
CA ILE A 489 0.73 14.52 -9.25
C ILE A 489 0.63 15.74 -8.36
N VAL A 490 1.73 16.06 -7.72
CA VAL A 490 1.93 17.37 -7.11
C VAL A 490 2.97 18.02 -8.02
N PRO A 491 2.66 19.01 -8.87
CA PRO A 491 3.59 19.81 -9.70
C PRO A 491 4.70 20.48 -8.91
N MET A 492 5.93 20.54 -9.43
CA MET A 492 7.08 21.05 -8.67
C MET A 492 6.77 22.43 -8.07
N GLY A 493 6.77 22.55 -6.74
CA GLY A 493 6.27 23.72 -6.00
C GLY A 493 4.95 23.52 -5.23
N TRP A 494 4.29 22.36 -5.39
CA TRP A 494 2.95 22.06 -4.84
C TRP A 494 3.03 21.17 -3.57
N GLY A 495 4.20 21.04 -2.93
CA GLY A 495 4.53 20.01 -1.92
C GLY A 495 3.64 19.87 -0.65
N ASN A 496 2.55 20.63 -0.53
CA ASN A 496 1.52 20.52 0.51
C ASN A 496 0.12 20.15 -0.06
N GLY A 497 0.01 19.74 -1.33
CA GLY A 497 -1.24 19.51 -2.09
C GLY A 497 -1.41 20.53 -3.23
N MET A 498 -2.39 20.33 -4.12
CA MET A 498 -2.68 21.31 -5.18
C MET A 498 -2.87 22.71 -4.55
N PRO A 499 -2.05 23.74 -4.86
CA PRO A 499 -2.19 25.07 -4.33
C PRO A 499 -3.38 25.75 -4.98
N GLU A 500 -3.71 26.92 -4.46
CA GLU A 500 -4.62 27.82 -5.15
C GLU A 500 -3.94 28.30 -6.45
N ASP A 501 -4.61 28.11 -7.59
CA ASP A 501 -4.20 28.69 -8.86
C ASP A 501 -4.98 29.99 -9.10
N GLU A 502 -4.28 31.01 -9.60
CA GLU A 502 -4.82 32.33 -9.88
C GLU A 502 -4.31 32.85 -11.21
N TRP A 503 -5.22 33.17 -12.13
CA TRP A 503 -4.93 33.81 -13.41
C TRP A 503 -5.64 35.15 -13.49
N LYS A 504 -4.87 36.24 -13.50
CA LYS A 504 -5.43 37.60 -13.63
C LYS A 504 -5.99 37.90 -15.01
N LEU A 505 -5.42 37.31 -16.06
CA LEU A 505 -5.83 37.45 -17.46
C LEU A 505 -5.82 38.90 -17.99
N ALA A 506 -5.01 39.77 -17.39
CA ALA A 506 -4.95 41.18 -17.78
C ALA A 506 -4.11 41.42 -19.04
N THR A 507 -2.97 40.73 -19.15
CA THR A 507 -2.00 40.92 -20.25
C THR A 507 -1.56 39.62 -20.91
N ASP A 508 -1.66 38.51 -20.19
CA ASP A 508 -1.22 37.18 -20.61
C ASP A 508 -1.93 36.10 -19.78
N GLY A 509 -1.55 34.84 -20.03
CA GLY A 509 -2.09 33.67 -19.36
C GLY A 509 -1.23 33.17 -18.20
N THR A 510 -0.27 33.94 -17.71
CA THR A 510 0.56 33.47 -16.57
C THR A 510 -0.31 33.34 -15.31
N ASP A 511 -0.10 32.26 -14.56
CA ASP A 511 -0.61 32.14 -13.19
C ASP A 511 0.33 32.82 -12.20
N THR A 512 -0.19 33.27 -11.06
CA THR A 512 0.58 33.97 -10.03
C THR A 512 1.78 33.16 -9.51
N ALA A 513 1.67 31.83 -9.46
CA ALA A 513 2.75 30.94 -9.03
C ALA A 513 3.72 30.55 -10.16
N ALA A 514 3.36 30.81 -11.43
CA ALA A 514 4.06 30.38 -12.63
C ALA A 514 4.20 28.84 -12.79
N LEU A 515 3.26 28.08 -12.21
CA LEU A 515 3.27 26.62 -12.18
C LEU A 515 2.24 26.00 -13.13
N ASN A 516 1.12 26.70 -13.38
CA ASN A 516 0.07 26.23 -14.28
C ASN A 516 -0.34 27.29 -15.32
N PRO A 517 0.59 27.81 -16.15
CA PRO A 517 0.29 28.89 -17.07
C PRO A 517 -0.70 28.45 -18.16
N LEU A 518 -1.51 29.41 -18.62
CA LEU A 518 -2.45 29.26 -19.72
C LEU A 518 -1.78 29.58 -21.06
N THR A 519 -1.98 28.70 -22.04
CA THR A 519 -1.64 28.90 -23.45
C THR A 519 -2.88 29.28 -24.25
N ALA A 520 -2.78 30.38 -25.00
CA ALA A 520 -3.87 30.85 -25.85
C ALA A 520 -3.95 30.07 -27.17
N SER A 521 -5.16 29.84 -27.65
CA SER A 521 -5.46 29.26 -28.95
C SER A 521 -6.57 30.03 -29.65
N GLY A 522 -6.59 30.00 -30.99
CA GLY A 522 -7.58 30.68 -31.81
C GLY A 522 -7.58 32.20 -31.61
N SER A 523 -8.77 32.78 -31.40
CA SER A 523 -9.02 34.23 -31.33
C SER A 523 -8.91 34.86 -29.93
N ALA A 524 -8.44 34.11 -28.93
CA ALA A 524 -8.30 34.62 -27.55
C ALA A 524 -7.42 35.88 -27.52
N THR A 525 -7.98 37.01 -27.06
CA THR A 525 -7.31 38.31 -27.11
C THR A 525 -7.37 39.01 -25.75
N TYR A 526 -6.21 39.33 -25.17
CA TYR A 526 -6.11 40.11 -23.93
C TYR A 526 -6.40 41.59 -24.19
N GLY A 527 -7.09 42.25 -23.27
CA GLY A 527 -7.51 43.64 -23.41
C GLY A 527 -7.90 44.31 -22.09
N THR A 528 -8.32 45.56 -22.17
CA THR A 528 -8.57 46.43 -21.00
C THR A 528 -10.03 46.52 -20.56
N ASP A 529 -10.97 45.87 -21.27
CA ASP A 529 -12.36 45.73 -20.78
C ASP A 529 -12.36 44.76 -19.61
N ALA A 530 -12.66 45.23 -18.41
CA ALA A 530 -12.50 44.44 -17.19
C ALA A 530 -13.58 44.81 -16.15
N PRO A 531 -13.81 43.95 -15.15
CA PRO A 531 -14.57 44.31 -13.96
C PRO A 531 -14.00 45.55 -13.26
N SER A 532 -14.82 46.20 -12.44
CA SER A 532 -14.35 47.37 -11.67
C SER A 532 -13.22 46.96 -10.72
N GLY A 533 -12.12 47.72 -10.72
CA GLY A 533 -10.95 47.45 -9.89
C GLY A 533 -9.91 46.51 -10.52
N MET A 534 -10.15 45.98 -11.72
CA MET A 534 -9.23 45.08 -12.42
C MET A 534 -8.53 45.75 -13.61
N ALA A 535 -7.37 45.22 -14.00
CA ALA A 535 -6.52 45.81 -15.03
C ALA A 535 -6.85 45.38 -16.46
N GLY A 536 -7.50 44.22 -16.64
CA GLY A 536 -7.81 43.67 -17.96
C GLY A 536 -8.60 42.36 -17.89
N SER A 537 -8.87 41.80 -19.07
CA SER A 537 -9.49 40.49 -19.24
C SER A 537 -9.04 39.86 -20.57
N VAL A 538 -9.39 38.59 -20.77
CA VAL A 538 -9.31 37.94 -22.08
C VAL A 538 -10.69 37.91 -22.74
N ALA A 539 -10.75 38.21 -24.03
CA ALA A 539 -11.95 38.17 -24.85
C ALA A 539 -11.92 37.02 -25.85
N PHE A 540 -13.09 36.46 -26.11
CA PHE A 540 -13.34 35.31 -26.98
C PHE A 540 -14.47 35.61 -27.96
N ASP A 541 -14.37 35.05 -29.17
CA ASP A 541 -15.34 35.28 -30.26
C ASP A 541 -16.57 34.37 -30.21
N GLY A 542 -16.56 33.34 -29.34
CA GLY A 542 -17.58 32.29 -29.30
C GLY A 542 -17.48 31.29 -30.46
N ASN A 543 -16.29 31.12 -31.04
CA ASN A 543 -16.05 30.15 -32.11
C ASN A 543 -14.70 29.42 -31.98
N THR A 544 -13.58 30.14 -31.95
CA THR A 544 -12.23 29.51 -31.99
C THR A 544 -11.36 29.84 -30.80
N GLY A 545 -11.61 30.95 -30.11
CA GLY A 545 -10.75 31.42 -29.02
C GLY A 545 -10.98 30.65 -27.71
N PHE A 546 -9.90 30.18 -27.10
CA PHE A 546 -9.89 29.63 -25.74
C PHE A 546 -8.46 29.61 -25.19
N LEU A 547 -8.34 29.41 -23.88
CA LEU A 547 -7.09 29.20 -23.17
C LEU A 547 -7.05 27.77 -22.61
N LYS A 548 -5.87 27.15 -22.60
CA LYS A 548 -5.60 25.85 -21.95
C LYS A 548 -4.53 26.00 -20.90
N SER A 549 -4.78 25.51 -19.70
CA SER A 549 -3.74 25.41 -18.67
C SER A 549 -2.75 24.30 -19.05
N LYS A 550 -1.61 24.26 -18.35
CA LYS A 550 -0.59 23.24 -18.58
C LYS A 550 -1.09 21.85 -18.17
N GLN A 551 -1.94 21.79 -17.15
CA GLN A 551 -2.48 20.56 -16.56
C GLN A 551 -3.83 20.80 -15.86
N SER A 552 -4.45 19.75 -15.30
CA SER A 552 -5.62 19.91 -14.44
C SER A 552 -5.31 20.84 -13.25
N ALA A 553 -6.20 21.78 -12.95
CA ALA A 553 -6.07 22.74 -11.86
C ALA A 553 -6.69 22.25 -10.54
N VAL A 554 -7.60 21.27 -10.57
CA VAL A 554 -8.20 20.65 -9.38
C VAL A 554 -8.35 19.15 -9.51
N ASN A 555 -8.37 18.47 -8.36
CA ASN A 555 -8.93 17.14 -8.22
C ASN A 555 -10.46 17.21 -8.09
N THR A 556 -11.20 16.76 -9.11
CA THR A 556 -12.67 16.84 -9.11
C THR A 556 -13.37 15.72 -8.34
N LEU A 557 -12.65 14.73 -7.80
CA LEU A 557 -13.20 13.86 -6.74
C LEU A 557 -13.16 14.53 -5.37
N GLY A 558 -12.27 15.52 -5.19
CA GLY A 558 -12.08 16.22 -3.93
C GLY A 558 -13.01 17.43 -3.77
N ASP A 559 -12.86 18.10 -2.63
CA ASP A 559 -13.45 19.41 -2.40
C ASP A 559 -12.77 20.45 -3.30
N TYR A 560 -13.51 21.32 -3.99
CA TYR A 560 -12.93 22.40 -4.78
C TYR A 560 -13.85 23.61 -4.90
N THR A 561 -13.25 24.76 -5.27
CA THR A 561 -13.99 25.98 -5.62
C THR A 561 -13.38 26.63 -6.85
N VAL A 562 -14.21 27.08 -7.79
CA VAL A 562 -13.79 27.84 -8.97
C VAL A 562 -14.46 29.20 -8.94
N SER A 563 -13.68 30.26 -9.10
CA SER A 563 -14.12 31.66 -9.13
C SER A 563 -13.72 32.29 -10.45
N ALA A 564 -14.60 33.08 -11.05
CA ALA A 564 -14.28 33.84 -12.25
C ALA A 564 -15.17 35.07 -12.38
N TRP A 565 -14.61 36.18 -12.88
CA TRP A 565 -15.43 37.23 -13.47
C TRP A 565 -15.71 36.91 -14.92
N VAL A 566 -16.99 36.97 -15.29
CA VAL A 566 -17.45 36.66 -16.64
C VAL A 566 -18.36 37.75 -17.20
N LYS A 567 -18.26 37.99 -18.50
CA LYS A 567 -19.16 38.87 -19.25
C LYS A 567 -19.51 38.19 -20.57
N ILE A 568 -20.71 37.63 -20.64
CA ILE A 568 -21.20 37.03 -21.88
C ILE A 568 -21.81 38.10 -22.78
N ASN A 569 -21.49 38.12 -24.07
CA ASN A 569 -21.96 39.12 -25.03
C ASN A 569 -23.10 38.61 -25.93
N SER A 570 -23.53 37.35 -25.77
CA SER A 570 -24.60 36.73 -26.54
C SER A 570 -25.40 35.72 -25.71
N ALA A 571 -26.68 35.53 -26.01
CA ALA A 571 -27.56 34.58 -25.31
C ALA A 571 -27.38 33.13 -25.79
N LEU A 572 -26.13 32.65 -25.87
CA LEU A 572 -25.83 31.28 -26.31
C LEU A 572 -25.55 30.38 -25.09
N GLY A 573 -26.00 29.13 -25.16
CA GLY A 573 -25.64 28.12 -24.16
C GLY A 573 -24.17 27.76 -24.33
N THR A 574 -23.32 28.26 -23.43
CA THR A 574 -21.84 28.27 -23.61
C THR A 574 -21.13 28.20 -22.28
N THR A 575 -19.85 27.80 -22.29
CA THR A 575 -19.08 27.54 -21.06
C THR A 575 -17.90 28.48 -20.93
N ALA A 576 -17.83 29.21 -19.81
CA ALA A 576 -16.74 30.15 -19.55
C ALA A 576 -15.49 29.45 -19.01
N VAL A 577 -15.66 28.50 -18.08
CA VAL A 577 -14.57 27.73 -17.45
C VAL A 577 -15.00 26.27 -17.30
N CYS A 578 -14.13 25.34 -17.64
CA CYS A 578 -14.36 23.91 -17.45
C CYS A 578 -13.06 23.11 -17.37
N GLN A 579 -13.16 21.92 -16.78
CA GLN A 579 -12.10 20.92 -16.75
C GLN A 579 -12.76 19.53 -16.75
N GLY A 580 -12.14 18.56 -17.43
CA GLY A 580 -12.49 17.17 -17.22
C GLY A 580 -11.72 16.21 -18.11
N THR A 581 -12.40 15.65 -19.10
CA THR A 581 -11.97 14.39 -19.74
C THR A 581 -12.04 14.49 -21.26
N THR A 582 -11.73 13.38 -21.93
CA THR A 582 -11.87 13.25 -23.38
C THR A 582 -13.31 13.04 -23.88
N GLN A 583 -14.28 12.85 -22.98
CA GLN A 583 -15.70 12.70 -23.34
C GLN A 583 -16.55 13.82 -22.74
N HIS A 584 -16.50 14.01 -21.43
CA HIS A 584 -17.23 15.05 -20.69
C HIS A 584 -16.32 15.91 -19.83
N GLN A 585 -16.77 17.08 -19.40
CA GLN A 585 -16.07 17.84 -18.37
C GLN A 585 -16.58 17.40 -17.00
N ALA A 586 -15.67 17.25 -16.05
CA ALA A 586 -16.02 16.96 -14.66
C ALA A 586 -16.76 18.14 -14.02
N PHE A 587 -16.48 19.36 -14.49
CA PHE A 587 -17.35 20.50 -14.25
C PHE A 587 -17.44 21.49 -15.41
N TYR A 588 -18.55 22.24 -15.41
CA TYR A 588 -18.83 23.34 -16.32
C TYR A 588 -19.33 24.55 -15.52
N LEU A 589 -18.73 25.72 -15.76
CA LEU A 589 -19.28 27.00 -15.34
C LEU A 589 -19.80 27.72 -16.59
N SER A 590 -21.12 27.67 -16.77
CA SER A 590 -21.77 27.91 -18.06
C SER A 590 -22.94 28.87 -17.94
N TYR A 591 -23.33 29.42 -19.09
CA TYR A 591 -24.56 30.17 -19.25
C TYR A 591 -25.65 29.26 -19.83
N ASP A 592 -26.79 29.15 -19.14
CA ASP A 592 -27.97 28.45 -19.64
C ASP A 592 -28.85 29.38 -20.47
N LYS A 593 -29.10 29.01 -21.73
CA LYS A 593 -29.87 29.83 -22.66
C LYS A 593 -31.38 29.83 -22.36
N PRO A 594 -32.04 28.67 -22.12
CA PRO A 594 -33.45 28.62 -21.71
C PRO A 594 -33.78 29.52 -20.52
N SER A 595 -33.03 29.41 -19.43
CA SER A 595 -33.24 30.16 -18.19
C SER A 595 -32.65 31.57 -18.25
N LYS A 596 -31.67 31.82 -19.13
CA LYS A 596 -30.89 33.07 -19.16
C LYS A 596 -30.24 33.34 -17.80
N ALA A 597 -29.62 32.30 -17.27
CA ALA A 597 -28.99 32.27 -15.96
C ALA A 597 -27.62 31.60 -16.06
N TRP A 598 -26.80 31.78 -15.05
CA TRP A 598 -25.55 31.04 -14.92
C TRP A 598 -25.81 29.69 -14.23
N MET A 599 -25.01 28.70 -14.57
CA MET A 599 -25.08 27.35 -14.00
C MET A 599 -23.69 26.80 -13.69
N PHE A 600 -23.61 26.05 -12.60
CA PHE A 600 -22.51 25.17 -12.28
C PHE A 600 -22.99 23.72 -12.42
N GLN A 601 -22.39 22.98 -13.34
CA GLN A 601 -22.78 21.62 -13.67
C GLN A 601 -21.59 20.68 -13.46
N THR A 602 -21.86 19.46 -12.99
CA THR A 602 -20.87 18.37 -12.87
C THR A 602 -21.39 17.13 -13.57
N THR A 603 -20.54 16.13 -13.78
CA THR A 603 -20.92 14.83 -14.38
C THR A 603 -20.81 13.69 -13.38
N THR A 604 -21.59 12.63 -13.62
CA THR A 604 -21.58 11.43 -12.78
C THR A 604 -20.72 10.29 -13.31
N THR A 605 -20.51 10.23 -14.62
CA THR A 605 -19.68 9.22 -15.30
C THR A 605 -18.97 9.82 -16.52
N ASN A 606 -17.95 9.12 -17.04
CA ASN A 606 -17.27 9.49 -18.29
C ASN A 606 -17.96 8.98 -19.56
N ASP A 607 -19.10 8.31 -19.43
CA ASP A 607 -19.79 7.67 -20.54
C ASP A 607 -20.61 8.69 -21.32
N GLU A 608 -20.88 8.40 -22.60
CA GLU A 608 -21.74 9.23 -23.46
C GLU A 608 -23.11 9.58 -22.84
N ASN A 609 -23.60 8.74 -21.91
CA ASN A 609 -24.89 8.89 -21.23
C ASN A 609 -24.73 9.29 -19.73
N SER A 610 -23.91 10.29 -19.46
CA SER A 610 -23.71 10.84 -18.10
C SER A 610 -24.92 11.65 -17.60
N ASP A 611 -25.19 11.62 -16.30
CA ASP A 611 -26.10 12.56 -15.66
C ASP A 611 -25.37 13.87 -15.33
N PHE A 612 -26.10 14.98 -15.39
CA PHE A 612 -25.56 16.33 -15.21
C PHE A 612 -26.18 17.08 -14.03
N PRO A 613 -25.86 16.73 -12.77
CA PRO A 613 -26.25 17.53 -11.61
C PRO A 613 -25.88 19.01 -11.81
N THR A 614 -26.86 19.90 -11.61
CA THR A 614 -26.74 21.31 -11.97
C THR A 614 -27.24 22.22 -10.85
N ALA A 615 -26.37 23.11 -10.36
CA ALA A 615 -26.73 24.23 -9.52
C ALA A 615 -26.89 25.48 -10.41
N GLU A 616 -28.12 25.99 -10.54
CA GLU A 616 -28.49 27.03 -11.51
C GLU A 616 -29.13 28.23 -10.81
N GLY A 617 -28.93 29.43 -11.37
CA GLY A 617 -29.64 30.63 -10.92
C GLY A 617 -31.09 30.74 -11.42
N ASP A 618 -31.85 31.64 -10.80
CA ASP A 618 -33.23 31.91 -11.20
C ASP A 618 -33.33 32.43 -12.65
N PRO A 619 -34.48 32.24 -13.33
CA PRO A 619 -34.65 32.71 -14.70
C PRO A 619 -34.43 34.23 -14.86
N ASN A 620 -33.63 34.60 -15.87
CA ASN A 620 -33.24 35.96 -16.24
C ASN A 620 -32.31 36.69 -15.24
N THR A 621 -31.61 35.97 -14.36
CA THR A 621 -30.61 36.59 -13.46
C THR A 621 -29.22 36.73 -14.08
N GLY A 622 -28.99 36.25 -15.30
CA GLY A 622 -27.73 36.40 -16.04
C GLY A 622 -27.80 37.47 -17.13
N PRO A 623 -27.58 38.76 -16.82
CA PRO A 623 -27.63 39.82 -17.83
C PRO A 623 -26.47 39.74 -18.84
N ILE A 624 -26.80 39.85 -20.13
CA ILE A 624 -25.82 39.92 -21.22
C ILE A 624 -25.09 41.27 -21.18
N GLY A 625 -23.80 41.26 -21.53
CA GLY A 625 -22.94 42.43 -21.62
C GLY A 625 -22.58 43.03 -20.27
N THR A 626 -22.84 42.32 -19.17
CA THR A 626 -22.57 42.78 -17.80
C THR A 626 -21.59 41.84 -17.12
N TRP A 627 -20.56 42.41 -16.50
CA TRP A 627 -19.63 41.66 -15.65
C TRP A 627 -20.37 41.06 -14.45
N THR A 628 -20.17 39.76 -14.25
CA THR A 628 -20.76 38.98 -13.19
C THR A 628 -19.66 38.16 -12.52
N HIS A 629 -19.56 38.24 -11.20
CA HIS A 629 -18.65 37.38 -10.45
C HIS A 629 -19.35 36.07 -10.13
N LEU A 630 -18.79 34.95 -10.56
CA LEU A 630 -19.33 33.62 -10.32
C LEU A 630 -18.39 32.83 -9.43
N VAL A 631 -18.97 32.13 -8.45
CA VAL A 631 -18.23 31.17 -7.63
C VAL A 631 -19.00 29.85 -7.59
N ALA A 632 -18.36 28.80 -8.09
CA ALA A 632 -18.86 27.42 -8.06
C ALA A 632 -18.11 26.65 -6.96
N ALA A 633 -18.83 26.17 -5.96
CA ALA A 633 -18.26 25.43 -4.84
C ALA A 633 -18.78 23.99 -4.83
N TYR A 634 -17.85 23.03 -4.75
CA TYR A 634 -18.13 21.61 -4.64
C TYR A 634 -17.53 21.04 -3.37
N ARG A 635 -18.31 20.23 -2.66
CA ARG A 635 -17.85 19.41 -1.55
C ARG A 635 -18.08 17.95 -1.92
N ALA A 636 -17.00 17.17 -1.92
CA ALA A 636 -17.01 15.76 -2.27
C ALA A 636 -17.97 14.95 -1.38
N PRO A 637 -18.58 13.87 -1.92
CA PRO A 637 -19.36 12.96 -1.12
C PRO A 637 -18.47 12.17 -0.18
N VAL A 638 -19.01 11.82 0.98
CA VAL A 638 -18.37 10.87 1.89
C VAL A 638 -18.94 9.49 1.57
N ALA A 639 -18.06 8.56 1.20
CA ALA A 639 -18.45 7.20 0.84
C ALA A 639 -19.35 6.57 1.92
N GLY A 640 -20.47 5.97 1.48
CA GLY A 640 -21.45 5.35 2.37
C GLY A 640 -22.35 6.31 3.16
N LYS A 641 -22.24 7.64 2.98
CA LYS A 641 -23.09 8.63 3.64
C LYS A 641 -23.99 9.39 2.67
N SER A 642 -25.31 9.17 2.80
CA SER A 642 -26.32 9.96 2.10
C SER A 642 -26.34 11.42 2.59
N GLY A 643 -26.70 12.36 1.71
CA GLY A 643 -26.77 13.79 2.02
C GLY A 643 -25.42 14.53 2.03
N THR A 644 -24.36 13.92 1.48
CA THR A 644 -23.07 14.56 1.19
C THR A 644 -22.97 14.92 -0.30
N GLY A 645 -21.83 15.43 -0.82
CA GLY A 645 -21.69 15.70 -2.26
C GLY A 645 -22.30 17.02 -2.75
N SER A 646 -22.24 18.08 -1.93
CA SER A 646 -22.99 19.32 -2.18
C SER A 646 -22.37 20.21 -3.26
N MET A 647 -23.21 20.78 -4.11
CA MET A 647 -22.86 21.79 -5.12
C MET A 647 -23.54 23.11 -4.79
N ALA A 648 -22.86 24.23 -5.00
CA ALA A 648 -23.44 25.57 -4.88
C ALA A 648 -22.89 26.52 -5.94
N LEU A 649 -23.77 27.33 -6.53
CA LEU A 649 -23.43 28.45 -7.40
C LEU A 649 -23.75 29.77 -6.72
N TYR A 650 -22.77 30.66 -6.67
CA TYR A 650 -22.92 32.02 -6.19
C TYR A 650 -22.72 33.00 -7.35
N GLN A 651 -23.49 34.08 -7.33
CA GLN A 651 -23.41 35.19 -8.26
C GLN A 651 -23.27 36.49 -7.47
N ASN A 652 -22.20 37.25 -7.70
CA ASN A 652 -21.91 38.51 -7.00
C ASN A 652 -22.00 38.35 -5.47
N GLY A 653 -21.39 37.28 -4.95
CA GLY A 653 -21.38 36.95 -3.52
C GLY A 653 -22.71 36.39 -2.96
N THR A 654 -23.76 36.28 -3.77
CA THR A 654 -25.08 35.78 -3.34
C THR A 654 -25.31 34.34 -3.82
N LEU A 655 -25.80 33.45 -2.96
CA LEU A 655 -26.16 32.07 -3.34
C LEU A 655 -27.35 32.08 -4.31
N MET A 656 -27.17 31.46 -5.48
CA MET A 656 -28.18 31.41 -6.54
C MET A 656 -28.84 30.03 -6.67
N GLY A 657 -28.06 28.96 -6.53
CA GLY A 657 -28.55 27.59 -6.73
C GLY A 657 -27.71 26.55 -6.03
N THR A 658 -28.31 25.40 -5.75
CA THR A 658 -27.65 24.25 -5.12
C THR A 658 -28.06 22.94 -5.79
N ALA A 659 -27.17 21.96 -5.79
CA ALA A 659 -27.45 20.60 -6.24
C ALA A 659 -26.65 19.58 -5.41
N THR A 660 -26.74 18.31 -5.79
CA THR A 660 -25.98 17.23 -5.16
C THR A 660 -25.46 16.28 -6.22
N ASN A 661 -24.19 15.90 -6.11
CA ASN A 661 -23.57 14.84 -6.90
C ASN A 661 -22.87 13.85 -5.96
N LEU A 662 -23.41 12.64 -5.86
CA LEU A 662 -22.91 11.57 -4.98
C LEU A 662 -21.87 10.66 -5.64
N SER A 663 -21.69 10.79 -6.95
CA SER A 663 -20.76 10.00 -7.74
C SER A 663 -20.05 10.94 -8.69
N PRO A 664 -19.29 11.94 -8.19
CA PRO A 664 -18.55 12.83 -9.07
C PRO A 664 -17.59 12.03 -9.92
N GLN A 665 -17.50 12.42 -11.17
CA GLN A 665 -16.49 11.92 -12.07
C GLN A 665 -15.17 12.67 -11.85
N TYR A 666 -14.06 11.96 -11.97
CA TYR A 666 -12.75 12.56 -12.15
C TYR A 666 -11.95 11.80 -13.18
N ASP A 667 -11.27 12.59 -13.98
CA ASP A 667 -10.15 12.17 -14.77
C ASP A 667 -9.21 13.37 -14.79
N SER A 668 -7.96 13.15 -14.40
CA SER A 668 -6.91 14.17 -14.41
C SER A 668 -6.21 14.30 -15.76
N SER A 669 -6.77 13.68 -16.80
CA SER A 669 -6.14 13.63 -18.12
C SER A 669 -6.25 14.93 -18.90
N MET A 670 -7.12 15.90 -18.55
CA MET A 670 -7.27 17.14 -19.32
C MET A 670 -6.97 18.42 -18.53
N PRO A 671 -6.40 19.44 -19.20
CA PRO A 671 -6.20 20.75 -18.61
C PRO A 671 -7.53 21.49 -18.34
N LEU A 672 -7.51 22.40 -17.37
CA LEU A 672 -8.55 23.42 -17.24
C LEU A 672 -8.53 24.34 -18.47
N THR A 673 -9.72 24.71 -18.94
CA THR A 673 -9.91 25.59 -20.09
C THR A 673 -10.82 26.78 -19.79
N ILE A 674 -10.53 27.89 -20.47
CA ILE A 674 -11.27 29.15 -20.35
C ILE A 674 -11.68 29.61 -21.76
N GLY A 675 -12.93 30.03 -21.94
CA GLY A 675 -13.46 30.47 -23.23
C GLY A 675 -14.19 29.39 -24.03
N GLY A 676 -14.41 28.22 -23.43
CA GLY A 676 -15.04 27.05 -24.03
C GLY A 676 -14.33 25.78 -23.54
N CYS A 677 -14.87 24.61 -23.88
CA CYS A 677 -14.35 23.34 -23.42
C CYS A 677 -13.63 22.58 -24.54
N VAL A 678 -12.72 21.69 -24.15
CA VAL A 678 -12.05 20.77 -25.07
C VAL A 678 -12.06 19.36 -24.50
N ASN A 679 -12.03 18.39 -25.40
CA ASN A 679 -12.02 16.97 -25.10
C ASN A 679 -10.77 16.28 -25.71
N SER A 680 -9.78 17.09 -26.10
CA SER A 680 -8.47 16.63 -26.57
C SER A 680 -7.41 17.68 -26.22
N ALA A 681 -6.28 17.26 -25.67
CA ALA A 681 -5.16 18.16 -25.37
C ALA A 681 -4.62 18.85 -26.64
N ALA A 682 -4.72 18.18 -27.79
CA ALA A 682 -4.33 18.71 -29.10
C ALA A 682 -5.40 19.60 -29.76
N ALA A 683 -6.56 19.83 -29.12
CA ALA A 683 -7.62 20.65 -29.69
C ALA A 683 -7.12 22.06 -30.04
N THR A 684 -7.57 22.56 -31.19
CA THR A 684 -7.30 23.90 -31.73
C THR A 684 -8.55 24.77 -31.81
N SER A 685 -9.71 24.24 -31.42
CA SER A 685 -10.99 24.93 -31.29
C SER A 685 -11.81 24.32 -30.15
N PRO A 686 -12.55 25.12 -29.37
CA PRO A 686 -13.38 24.62 -28.29
C PRO A 686 -14.78 24.22 -28.78
N TYR A 687 -15.46 23.36 -28.03
CA TYR A 687 -16.91 23.21 -28.08
C TYR A 687 -17.56 24.06 -26.96
N LEU A 688 -18.86 24.36 -27.10
CA LEU A 688 -19.56 25.32 -26.22
C LEU A 688 -18.82 26.68 -26.09
N ALA A 689 -18.20 27.11 -27.19
CA ALA A 689 -17.34 28.28 -27.27
C ALA A 689 -18.01 29.54 -26.70
N PHE A 690 -17.32 30.25 -25.82
CA PHE A 690 -17.86 31.36 -25.06
C PHE A 690 -17.74 32.69 -25.81
N PRO A 691 -18.85 33.38 -26.15
CA PRO A 691 -18.82 34.68 -26.82
C PRO A 691 -18.76 35.80 -25.78
N GLY A 692 -17.60 36.05 -25.20
CA GLY A 692 -17.52 36.95 -24.05
C GLY A 692 -16.12 37.23 -23.56
N SER A 693 -16.03 37.77 -22.35
CA SER A 693 -14.77 38.05 -21.67
C SER A 693 -14.72 37.37 -20.30
N VAL A 694 -13.52 36.95 -19.89
CA VAL A 694 -13.24 36.33 -18.60
C VAL A 694 -12.05 37.02 -17.95
N ALA A 695 -12.14 37.30 -16.65
CA ALA A 695 -11.08 37.89 -15.85
C ALA A 695 -10.96 37.17 -14.51
N ASP A 696 -9.76 37.23 -13.91
CA ASP A 696 -9.51 36.85 -12.52
C ASP A 696 -10.06 35.47 -12.15
N VAL A 697 -9.55 34.44 -12.82
CA VAL A 697 -9.94 33.06 -12.54
C VAL A 697 -9.11 32.55 -11.37
N HIS A 698 -9.80 32.09 -10.32
CA HIS A 698 -9.18 31.43 -9.18
C HIS A 698 -9.73 30.03 -9.02
N VAL A 699 -8.86 29.15 -8.57
CA VAL A 699 -9.17 27.76 -8.34
C VAL A 699 -8.61 27.36 -6.99
N TYR A 700 -9.48 26.86 -6.11
CA TYR A 700 -9.13 26.46 -4.76
C TYR A 700 -9.27 24.94 -4.61
N PRO A 701 -8.29 24.25 -4.01
CA PRO A 701 -8.30 22.80 -3.74
C PRO A 701 -9.21 22.42 -2.55
N ARG A 702 -10.21 23.26 -2.26
CA ARG A 702 -11.11 23.13 -1.12
C ARG A 702 -12.43 23.84 -1.40
N THR A 703 -13.48 23.44 -0.71
CA THR A 703 -14.74 24.18 -0.70
C THR A 703 -14.58 25.43 0.16
N LEU A 704 -14.78 26.62 -0.43
CA LEU A 704 -14.88 27.87 0.32
C LEU A 704 -16.22 27.95 1.07
N SER A 705 -16.21 28.54 2.25
CA SER A 705 -17.42 28.89 2.99
C SER A 705 -18.14 30.08 2.36
N ALA A 706 -19.44 30.24 2.62
CA ALA A 706 -20.20 31.39 2.14
C ALA A 706 -19.60 32.74 2.59
N THR A 707 -18.94 32.79 3.76
CA THR A 707 -18.24 33.98 4.25
C THR A 707 -16.99 34.29 3.43
N GLU A 708 -16.18 33.28 3.11
CA GLU A 708 -15.01 33.46 2.23
C GLU A 708 -15.44 33.89 0.82
N ILE A 709 -16.49 33.26 0.28
CA ILE A 709 -17.05 33.59 -1.04
C ILE A 709 -17.56 35.04 -1.08
N GLY A 710 -18.26 35.48 -0.03
CA GLY A 710 -18.71 36.86 0.08
C GLY A 710 -17.57 37.88 0.15
N ALA A 711 -16.37 37.47 0.54
CA ALA A 711 -15.18 38.32 0.57
C ALA A 711 -14.43 38.40 -0.77
N LEU A 712 -14.74 37.53 -1.73
CA LEU A 712 -14.14 37.56 -3.08
C LEU A 712 -14.82 38.54 -4.04
N HIS A 713 -16.02 39.04 -3.70
CA HIS A 713 -16.81 39.89 -4.58
C HIS A 713 -16.49 41.38 -4.46
#